data_AF-A0A3D8PXT2-F1
#
_entry.id   AF-A0A3D8PXT2-F1
#
_cell.length_a   1.000
_cell.length_b   1.000
_cell.length_c   1.000
_cell.angle_alpha   90.00
_cell.angle_beta   90.00
_cell.angle_gamma   90.00
#
_symmetry.space_group_name_H-M   'P 1'
#
loop_
_entity.id
_entity.type
_entity.pdbx_description
1 polymer ?
#
loop_
_entity_poly.entity_id
_entity_poly.type
_entity_poly.pdbx_seq_one_letter_code
_entity_poly.pdbx_strand_id
1 'polypeptide(L)'
;MKKIGYIVVASFMLLLGFFQSYIFACDGGYKLTSPIDEVKAAENSPKGEDVSESTKIKVADRVETVQKSNISSSTSAGYFQVLTSNLPIYDNRSGELERVGTLTKGQVYPIAGDYGNWHKIQFDDYHGYVYKESTAPATDEYLKNLGNGCKLTSDSFKAAKNLEVYDNSSGQLKAFGTIDKGQTYSIVSDYGKWWRILFAGRIGYVSKSSAFIDNFTDDDNAFMVTKNTSLSILKDGKQIRVATLMAENTFERIEDYGNWHKVKYGDEVGYIWKAATKPVTSDYENNEIKGTLLTLIDSPAFVSTKDTSPAVMIEGAQRVSFIKEVDANWYEIEIAGRNLFIEAENVMDLNNVTFETENHPHMKTIREYLIDAPFTNDNQDTKENETIEAANYLLQDKIRFNDYNGGIPIDYSSGIDWTKGPGIADEHQRSFLRQLHGLFFINDLSEAYSITEDKEYIEKGYGYIHDWMINNPYHKPKHNMAWHDEGTARRLSTLVNFFDVGKSILTEKQKLELFEIMVFHANLLADDDFYSENTNHGMFQDEGLIVFSKYFYDKKILNNYYDLAVNRLDAYFGSLISEDGVHLEHSPSYHQTIGGSLRAYGDILNAFDDIEMANKFYSKYNNMAKYATHVIKPDGIWPLIADTYAKDRPRSTMWQDDAYYQYSVTKGESGEMPTETNAVFPDAGYAIFREQWENPNKGAYVFFTAAYHTNYHKHSDDLSLWIYHDGEDIITEAGPYSYTLSDPVTQYAYSSFGHNTLIVDNEGLPRVDGKYDSTYLQDYNLNDENHPSATGVNKRYEGVTHTRNVAYDKVHQAIQVNDTMISDENHNYKLLWHLAPGIVPEINNINNEVTLKKDNVTLMKINLDSDNPLKLSSVYGDQDELFKSWTFEYDYKNTETIKKDVHTIIVEVDSSDSNIQTTFKFNSK
;
A
#
# COMPACT_ATOMS: atom_id res chain seq x y z
N MET A 1 14.67 -27.72 17.59
CA MET A 1 14.35 -28.09 16.19
C MET A 1 13.10 -27.42 15.64
N LYS A 2 12.08 -27.04 16.44
CA LYS A 2 10.85 -26.38 15.95
C LYS A 2 10.99 -24.90 15.48
N LYS A 3 11.98 -24.14 15.97
CA LYS A 3 12.10 -22.69 15.70
C LYS A 3 12.97 -22.28 14.49
N ILE A 4 13.74 -23.19 13.89
CA ILE A 4 14.71 -22.83 12.83
C ILE A 4 14.00 -22.42 11.52
N GLY A 5 12.75 -22.84 11.30
CA GLY A 5 11.94 -22.38 10.16
C GLY A 5 11.37 -20.97 10.32
N TYR A 6 11.16 -20.50 11.55
CA TYR A 6 10.39 -19.28 11.83
C TYR A 6 11.24 -18.01 11.90
N ILE A 7 12.47 -18.12 12.41
CA ILE A 7 13.44 -17.00 12.36
C ILE A 7 13.71 -16.59 10.90
N VAL A 8 13.48 -17.50 9.93
CA VAL A 8 13.59 -17.22 8.50
C VAL A 8 12.44 -16.32 8.03
N VAL A 9 11.21 -16.50 8.51
CA VAL A 9 10.07 -15.67 8.10
C VAL A 9 10.25 -14.22 8.58
N ALA A 10 10.63 -14.01 9.85
CA ALA A 10 10.83 -12.67 10.39
C ALA A 10 12.17 -12.03 9.95
N SER A 11 13.28 -12.78 9.98
CA SER A 11 14.63 -12.21 9.72
C SER A 11 14.97 -12.09 8.24
N PHE A 12 14.44 -12.94 7.34
CA PHE A 12 14.61 -12.73 5.89
C PHE A 12 13.62 -11.72 5.32
N MET A 13 12.40 -11.59 5.88
CA MET A 13 11.49 -10.51 5.44
C MET A 13 11.84 -9.13 6.01
N LEU A 14 12.61 -9.05 7.11
CA LEU A 14 13.19 -7.79 7.59
C LEU A 14 14.22 -7.18 6.62
N LEU A 15 14.79 -7.97 5.70
CA LEU A 15 15.62 -7.50 4.59
C LEU A 15 14.80 -6.94 3.40
N LEU A 16 13.48 -7.11 3.37
CA LEU A 16 12.58 -6.69 2.28
C LEU A 16 12.07 -5.24 2.42
N GLY A 17 12.66 -4.43 3.31
CA GLY A 17 12.21 -3.08 3.59
C GLY A 17 12.94 -1.99 2.81
N PHE A 18 12.85 -1.94 1.47
CA PHE A 18 13.25 -0.74 0.72
C PHE A 18 12.29 -0.34 -0.41
N PHE A 19 11.59 0.76 -0.13
CA PHE A 19 10.90 1.72 -1.01
C PHE A 19 9.88 1.20 -2.06
N GLN A 20 8.60 1.34 -1.72
CA GLN A 20 7.54 1.56 -2.70
C GLN A 20 7.63 3.03 -3.17
N SER A 21 8.00 3.24 -4.43
CA SER A 21 7.72 4.49 -5.14
C SER A 21 6.74 4.18 -6.27
N TYR A 22 5.51 4.64 -6.11
CA TYR A 22 4.51 4.64 -7.17
C TYR A 22 4.94 5.66 -8.22
N ILE A 23 5.25 5.20 -9.44
CA ILE A 23 5.31 6.07 -10.63
C ILE A 23 3.91 6.16 -11.22
N PHE A 24 3.45 7.40 -11.36
CA PHE A 24 2.29 7.80 -12.14
C PHE A 24 2.41 7.35 -13.60
N ALA A 25 1.36 6.75 -14.14
CA ALA A 25 1.08 6.81 -15.58
C ALA A 25 -0.10 7.74 -15.81
N CYS A 26 0.17 8.79 -16.59
CA CYS A 26 -0.76 9.83 -16.99
C CYS A 26 -1.87 9.27 -17.89
N ASP A 27 -3.12 9.54 -17.52
CA ASP A 27 -4.25 9.44 -18.43
C ASP A 27 -4.16 10.58 -19.46
N GLY A 28 -3.90 10.23 -20.71
CA GLY A 28 -4.05 11.11 -21.85
C GLY A 28 -5.52 11.23 -22.23
N GLY A 29 -6.14 12.38 -21.95
CA GLY A 29 -7.48 12.69 -22.47
C GLY A 29 -8.18 13.82 -21.73
N TYR A 30 -7.98 15.05 -22.20
CA TYR A 30 -8.61 16.31 -21.76
C TYR A 30 -9.89 16.17 -20.91
N LYS A 31 -9.76 16.34 -19.59
CA LYS A 31 -10.84 16.70 -18.67
C LYS A 31 -10.45 17.97 -17.91
N LEU A 32 -11.34 18.97 -18.00
CA LEU A 32 -11.26 20.24 -17.27
C LEU A 32 -11.15 19.96 -15.76
N THR A 33 -10.14 20.55 -15.12
CA THR A 33 -9.79 20.33 -13.72
C THR A 33 -10.75 21.02 -12.75
N SER A 34 -11.16 20.29 -11.71
CA SER A 34 -11.77 20.84 -10.51
C SER A 34 -10.72 21.58 -9.67
N PRO A 35 -11.00 22.78 -9.12
CA PRO A 35 -10.04 23.46 -8.24
C PRO A 35 -9.86 22.74 -6.91
N ILE A 36 -8.60 22.73 -6.48
CA ILE A 36 -8.02 22.21 -5.24
C ILE A 36 -8.60 22.93 -4.01
N ASP A 37 -8.77 22.17 -2.92
CA ASP A 37 -9.32 22.60 -1.63
C ASP A 37 -8.56 23.76 -0.97
N GLU A 38 -9.32 24.68 -0.36
CA GLU A 38 -8.86 25.77 0.49
C GLU A 38 -8.28 25.26 1.82
N VAL A 39 -6.94 25.22 1.94
CA VAL A 39 -6.26 25.39 3.23
C VAL A 39 -4.96 26.16 2.98
N LYS A 40 -5.00 27.49 3.20
CA LYS A 40 -3.89 28.40 3.59
C LYS A 40 -4.20 29.85 3.15
N ALA A 41 -5.10 30.53 3.88
CA ALA A 41 -5.19 31.98 3.87
C ALA A 41 -5.84 32.48 5.16
N ALA A 42 -5.28 32.10 6.31
CA ALA A 42 -5.67 32.63 7.60
C ALA A 42 -4.45 32.78 8.51
N GLU A 43 -3.45 33.55 8.06
CA GLU A 43 -2.35 34.01 8.92
C GLU A 43 -1.71 35.23 8.24
N ASN A 44 -2.32 36.40 8.42
CA ASN A 44 -1.68 37.72 8.48
C ASN A 44 -2.76 38.80 8.61
N SER A 45 -3.31 38.95 9.81
CA SER A 45 -3.90 40.22 10.26
C SER A 45 -2.94 40.84 11.28
N PRO A 46 -2.39 42.03 11.04
CA PRO A 46 -1.73 42.78 12.10
C PRO A 46 -2.79 43.24 13.11
N LYS A 47 -2.52 42.94 14.39
CA LYS A 47 -3.25 43.49 15.55
C LYS A 47 -3.14 45.02 15.55
N GLY A 48 -4.24 45.66 15.93
CA GLY A 48 -4.40 47.11 15.88
C GLY A 48 -3.59 47.90 16.90
N GLU A 49 -3.54 49.21 16.64
CA GLU A 49 -3.37 50.24 17.65
C GLU A 49 -4.54 51.22 17.58
N ASP A 50 -4.93 51.64 18.77
CA ASP A 50 -6.12 52.37 19.18
C ASP A 50 -5.80 53.88 19.20
N VAL A 51 -6.62 54.77 18.61
CA VAL A 51 -6.72 56.18 19.04
C VAL A 51 -8.13 56.73 18.78
N SER A 52 -8.70 57.30 19.84
CA SER A 52 -10.00 57.94 19.96
C SER A 52 -10.09 59.38 19.40
N GLU A 53 -11.35 59.78 19.18
CA GLU A 53 -11.94 61.13 19.27
C GLU A 53 -11.59 62.29 18.31
N SER A 54 -12.66 62.72 17.62
CA SER A 54 -13.09 64.11 17.34
C SER A 54 -12.28 64.97 16.36
N THR A 55 -12.97 65.48 15.32
CA THR A 55 -13.31 66.92 15.11
C THR A 55 -13.48 67.23 13.61
N LYS A 56 -14.57 67.95 13.30
CA LYS A 56 -14.98 68.52 11.99
C LYS A 56 -13.94 69.48 11.40
N ILE A 57 -13.65 69.42 10.09
CA ILE A 57 -13.40 70.57 9.15
C ILE A 57 -13.63 70.06 7.70
N LYS A 58 -14.72 70.41 6.99
CA LYS A 58 -14.91 71.51 5.99
C LYS A 58 -13.85 71.68 4.86
N VAL A 59 -14.23 71.21 3.67
CA VAL A 59 -14.12 71.83 2.32
C VAL A 59 -13.12 72.99 2.12
N ALA A 60 -12.13 72.81 1.23
CA ALA A 60 -12.04 73.53 -0.05
C ALA A 60 -10.77 73.19 -0.86
N ASP A 61 -10.99 72.97 -2.16
CA ASP A 61 -10.17 73.24 -3.33
C ASP A 61 -8.74 72.68 -3.45
N ARG A 62 -8.60 71.73 -4.39
CA ARG A 62 -7.92 72.04 -5.66
C ARG A 62 -8.37 71.10 -6.76
N VAL A 63 -8.96 71.73 -7.78
CA VAL A 63 -9.32 71.19 -9.07
C VAL A 63 -8.06 70.73 -9.80
N GLU A 64 -7.99 69.46 -10.17
CA GLU A 64 -7.32 69.05 -11.41
C GLU A 64 -8.36 68.44 -12.34
N THR A 65 -8.77 69.29 -13.28
CA THR A 65 -9.46 68.94 -14.51
C THR A 65 -8.65 67.92 -15.31
N VAL A 66 -9.17 66.70 -15.47
CA VAL A 66 -8.83 65.86 -16.62
C VAL A 66 -9.90 66.06 -17.69
N GLN A 67 -9.43 66.44 -18.87
CA GLN A 67 -10.23 66.81 -20.02
C GLN A 67 -11.18 65.70 -20.46
N LYS A 68 -12.45 66.08 -20.66
CA LYS A 68 -13.38 65.39 -21.54
C LYS A 68 -12.86 65.47 -22.97
N SER A 69 -12.48 64.35 -23.56
CA SER A 69 -12.48 64.19 -25.01
C SER A 69 -13.93 63.97 -25.46
N ASN A 70 -14.40 64.87 -26.32
CA ASN A 70 -15.65 64.72 -27.04
C ASN A 70 -15.50 63.62 -28.10
N ILE A 71 -16.24 62.53 -27.95
CA ILE A 71 -16.71 61.70 -29.07
C ILE A 71 -18.23 61.73 -29.02
N SER A 72 -18.84 62.27 -30.08
CA SER A 72 -20.29 62.26 -30.26
C SER A 72 -20.76 60.92 -30.79
N SER A 73 -21.73 60.36 -30.07
CA SER A 73 -22.84 59.49 -30.49
C SER A 73 -22.56 58.11 -31.09
N SER A 74 -23.33 57.16 -30.53
CA SER A 74 -23.78 55.87 -31.06
C SER A 74 -22.86 54.65 -30.87
N THR A 75 -22.87 54.10 -29.67
CA THR A 75 -23.25 52.71 -29.41
C THR A 75 -23.70 52.61 -27.96
N SER A 76 -24.87 52.02 -27.68
CA SER A 76 -25.15 51.47 -26.36
C SER A 76 -24.13 50.35 -26.15
N ALA A 77 -23.00 50.65 -25.52
CA ALA A 77 -22.09 49.60 -25.10
C ALA A 77 -22.90 48.72 -24.16
N GLY A 78 -23.21 47.48 -24.56
CA GLY A 78 -24.06 46.56 -23.79
C GLY A 78 -23.44 46.12 -22.46
N TYR A 79 -22.33 46.73 -22.04
CA TYR A 79 -21.50 46.35 -20.91
C TYR A 79 -20.90 47.59 -20.22
N PHE A 80 -20.65 47.47 -18.92
CA PHE A 80 -19.91 48.46 -18.12
C PHE A 80 -18.84 47.80 -17.25
N GLN A 81 -17.78 48.54 -16.96
CA GLN A 81 -16.75 48.19 -15.99
C GLN A 81 -16.94 48.97 -14.69
N VAL A 82 -16.77 48.32 -13.55
CA VAL A 82 -16.90 48.92 -12.21
C VAL A 82 -15.62 49.66 -11.80
N LEU A 83 -15.73 50.91 -11.35
CA LEU A 83 -14.59 51.76 -10.97
C LEU A 83 -14.33 51.82 -9.45
N THR A 84 -15.33 51.50 -8.64
CA THR A 84 -15.27 51.57 -7.16
C THR A 84 -15.28 50.19 -6.53
N SER A 85 -14.62 50.01 -5.39
CA SER A 85 -14.71 48.77 -4.61
C SER A 85 -16.12 48.57 -4.07
N ASN A 86 -16.63 47.33 -4.15
CA ASN A 86 -17.93 46.92 -3.60
C ASN A 86 -19.10 47.80 -4.05
N LEU A 87 -19.24 48.01 -5.36
CA LEU A 87 -20.31 48.84 -5.93
C LEU A 87 -21.68 48.21 -5.61
N PRO A 88 -22.57 48.86 -4.83
CA PRO A 88 -23.81 48.25 -4.38
C PRO A 88 -24.78 47.93 -5.52
N ILE A 89 -25.47 46.80 -5.36
CA ILE A 89 -26.63 46.40 -6.17
C ILE A 89 -27.87 46.64 -5.33
N TYR A 90 -28.83 47.40 -5.86
CA TYR A 90 -30.09 47.68 -5.19
C TYR A 90 -31.25 46.93 -5.83
N ASP A 91 -32.13 46.40 -5.00
CA ASP A 91 -33.49 46.00 -5.34
C ASP A 91 -34.45 47.13 -4.94
N ASN A 92 -35.48 47.37 -5.74
CA ASN A 92 -36.50 48.39 -5.48
C ASN A 92 -37.94 47.84 -5.48
N ARG A 93 -38.11 46.52 -5.49
CA ARG A 93 -39.44 45.88 -5.53
C ARG A 93 -40.30 46.19 -4.30
N SER A 94 -39.70 46.51 -3.15
CA SER A 94 -40.40 46.93 -1.93
C SER A 94 -40.87 48.40 -1.95
N GLY A 95 -40.44 49.19 -2.93
CA GLY A 95 -40.67 50.64 -3.02
C GLY A 95 -39.54 51.49 -2.45
N GLU A 96 -38.64 50.90 -1.66
CA GLU A 96 -37.39 51.52 -1.17
C GLU A 96 -36.17 50.84 -1.80
N LEU A 97 -35.02 51.52 -1.82
CA LEU A 97 -33.76 50.93 -2.33
C LEU A 97 -33.11 50.06 -1.25
N GLU A 98 -33.24 48.75 -1.41
CA GLU A 98 -32.62 47.76 -0.53
C GLU A 98 -31.35 47.20 -1.18
N ARG A 99 -30.25 47.16 -0.44
CA ARG A 99 -29.00 46.59 -0.95
C ARG A 99 -29.07 45.06 -0.86
N VAL A 100 -28.84 44.39 -1.99
CA VAL A 100 -28.91 42.92 -2.12
C VAL A 100 -27.56 42.27 -2.44
N GLY A 101 -26.55 43.07 -2.76
CA GLY A 101 -25.22 42.57 -3.10
C GLY A 101 -24.27 43.67 -3.54
N THR A 102 -23.09 43.28 -4.02
CA THR A 102 -22.11 44.21 -4.59
C THR A 102 -21.43 43.65 -5.83
N LEU A 103 -20.95 44.56 -6.69
CA LEU A 103 -20.08 44.26 -7.81
C LEU A 103 -18.63 44.62 -7.47
N THR A 104 -17.68 43.84 -7.99
CA THR A 104 -16.25 43.96 -7.68
C THR A 104 -15.58 44.98 -8.61
N LYS A 105 -14.68 45.81 -8.06
CA LYS A 105 -13.92 46.80 -8.83
C LYS A 105 -13.12 46.14 -9.96
N GLY A 106 -13.14 46.75 -11.14
CA GLY A 106 -12.40 46.32 -12.32
C GLY A 106 -13.09 45.23 -13.14
N GLN A 107 -14.16 44.61 -12.63
CA GLN A 107 -14.94 43.60 -13.36
C GLN A 107 -15.93 44.24 -14.33
N VAL A 108 -16.27 43.50 -15.40
CA VAL A 108 -17.19 43.91 -16.46
C VAL A 108 -18.51 43.13 -16.36
N TYR A 109 -19.64 43.79 -16.62
CA TYR A 109 -20.99 43.22 -16.53
C TYR A 109 -21.90 43.69 -17.67
N PRO A 110 -22.82 42.85 -18.14
CA PRO A 110 -23.83 43.24 -19.12
C PRO A 110 -24.86 44.22 -18.55
N ILE A 111 -25.34 45.13 -19.39
CA ILE A 111 -26.45 46.04 -19.13
C ILE A 111 -27.72 45.40 -19.67
N ALA A 112 -28.67 45.09 -18.78
CA ALA A 112 -30.00 44.60 -19.14
C ALA A 112 -30.95 45.75 -19.55
N GLY A 113 -30.66 46.98 -19.11
CA GLY A 113 -31.35 48.19 -19.54
C GLY A 113 -30.83 49.45 -18.83
N ASP A 114 -31.38 50.59 -19.20
CA ASP A 114 -31.02 51.89 -18.63
C ASP A 114 -32.21 52.51 -17.89
N TYR A 115 -31.97 53.10 -16.72
CA TYR A 115 -32.98 53.83 -15.97
C TYR A 115 -32.40 55.11 -15.34
N GLY A 116 -32.45 56.21 -16.08
CA GLY A 116 -31.85 57.49 -15.65
C GLY A 116 -30.35 57.35 -15.36
N ASN A 117 -29.96 57.64 -14.11
CA ASN A 117 -28.58 57.53 -13.62
C ASN A 117 -28.20 56.10 -13.16
N TRP A 118 -29.03 55.09 -13.45
CA TRP A 118 -28.82 53.70 -13.07
C TRP A 118 -28.67 52.78 -14.29
N HIS A 119 -27.73 51.86 -14.20
CA HIS A 119 -27.72 50.63 -15.01
C HIS A 119 -28.68 49.63 -14.37
N LYS A 120 -29.51 49.01 -15.20
CA LYS A 120 -30.34 47.86 -14.83
C LYS A 120 -29.58 46.60 -15.22
N ILE A 121 -29.38 45.68 -14.27
CA ILE A 121 -28.65 44.42 -14.46
C ILE A 121 -29.55 43.23 -14.15
N GLN A 122 -29.30 42.08 -14.78
CA GLN A 122 -29.97 40.83 -14.43
C GLN A 122 -29.51 40.35 -13.05
N PHE A 123 -30.40 40.20 -12.09
CA PHE A 123 -30.06 39.71 -10.75
C PHE A 123 -31.13 38.70 -10.33
N ASP A 124 -30.76 37.42 -10.37
CA ASP A 124 -31.65 36.28 -10.24
C ASP A 124 -32.80 36.27 -11.27
N ASP A 125 -34.07 36.22 -10.86
CA ASP A 125 -35.27 36.30 -11.70
C ASP A 125 -35.78 37.74 -11.90
N TYR A 126 -35.10 38.72 -11.29
CA TYR A 126 -35.47 40.13 -11.31
C TYR A 126 -34.31 41.00 -11.80
N HIS A 127 -34.47 42.31 -11.64
CA HIS A 127 -33.45 43.27 -12.05
C HIS A 127 -32.94 44.07 -10.87
N GLY A 128 -31.62 44.10 -10.71
CA GLY A 128 -30.92 44.99 -9.79
C GLY A 128 -30.52 46.30 -10.45
N TYR A 129 -30.28 47.33 -9.64
CA TYR A 129 -29.90 48.68 -10.09
C TYR A 129 -28.54 49.08 -9.54
N VAL A 130 -27.70 49.64 -10.41
CA VAL A 130 -26.32 50.05 -10.10
C VAL A 130 -26.04 51.46 -10.63
N TYR A 131 -25.40 52.32 -9.84
CA TYR A 131 -25.23 53.74 -10.19
C TYR A 131 -24.18 53.97 -11.29
N LYS A 132 -24.52 54.76 -12.32
CA LYS A 132 -23.68 54.96 -13.51
C LYS A 132 -22.37 55.70 -13.23
N GLU A 133 -22.36 56.65 -12.29
CA GLU A 133 -21.17 57.47 -12.00
C GLU A 133 -19.97 56.64 -11.50
N SER A 134 -20.22 55.45 -10.98
CA SER A 134 -19.19 54.52 -10.51
C SER A 134 -18.76 53.50 -11.58
N THR A 135 -19.08 53.75 -12.85
CA THR A 135 -18.85 52.82 -13.96
C THR A 135 -18.28 53.50 -15.20
N ALA A 136 -17.61 52.74 -16.06
CA ALA A 136 -17.18 53.18 -17.39
C ALA A 136 -17.76 52.24 -18.48
N PRO A 137 -18.03 52.72 -19.70
CA PRO A 137 -18.41 51.86 -20.82
C PRO A 137 -17.35 50.78 -21.10
N ALA A 138 -17.77 49.56 -21.42
CA ALA A 138 -16.89 48.43 -21.68
C ALA A 138 -17.39 47.55 -22.83
N THR A 139 -16.60 46.55 -23.22
CA THR A 139 -16.94 45.49 -24.20
C THR A 139 -16.90 44.12 -23.52
N ASP A 140 -17.44 43.10 -24.17
CA ASP A 140 -17.45 41.71 -23.70
C ASP A 140 -16.22 40.89 -24.13
N GLU A 141 -15.20 41.54 -24.71
CA GLU A 141 -14.05 40.93 -25.40
C GLU A 141 -13.32 39.83 -24.59
N TYR A 142 -13.49 39.81 -23.26
CA TYR A 142 -12.88 38.83 -22.35
C TYR A 142 -13.88 38.11 -21.41
N LEU A 143 -15.20 38.30 -21.58
CA LEU A 143 -16.22 37.66 -20.76
C LEU A 143 -16.60 36.28 -21.34
N LYS A 144 -16.11 35.21 -20.70
CA LYS A 144 -16.40 33.82 -21.09
C LYS A 144 -17.60 33.20 -20.37
N ASN A 145 -18.10 33.83 -19.31
CA ASN A 145 -19.17 33.30 -18.47
C ASN A 145 -20.52 34.03 -18.63
N LEU A 146 -20.87 34.52 -19.81
CA LEU A 146 -22.19 35.14 -20.04
C LEU A 146 -23.31 34.09 -19.89
N GLY A 147 -24.36 34.43 -19.16
CA GLY A 147 -25.49 33.53 -18.85
C GLY A 147 -26.55 33.42 -19.95
N ASN A 148 -26.19 33.64 -21.22
CA ASN A 148 -27.14 33.66 -22.33
C ASN A 148 -27.87 32.31 -22.47
N GLY A 149 -29.21 32.34 -22.34
CA GLY A 149 -30.06 31.14 -22.48
C GLY A 149 -30.14 30.24 -21.24
N CYS A 150 -29.54 30.63 -20.11
CA CYS A 150 -29.70 29.90 -18.85
C CYS A 150 -31.12 30.03 -18.30
N LYS A 151 -31.70 28.91 -17.88
CA LYS A 151 -33.01 28.87 -17.21
C LYS A 151 -32.78 28.70 -15.71
N LEU A 152 -33.42 29.54 -14.91
CA LEU A 152 -33.47 29.38 -13.46
C LEU A 152 -34.30 28.14 -13.13
N THR A 153 -33.89 27.36 -12.13
CA THR A 153 -34.71 26.25 -11.62
C THR A 153 -35.60 26.75 -10.47
N SER A 154 -36.52 25.88 -10.00
CA SER A 154 -37.29 26.14 -8.79
C SER A 154 -36.47 26.04 -7.51
N ASP A 155 -35.25 25.48 -7.59
CA ASP A 155 -34.38 25.30 -6.44
C ASP A 155 -33.68 26.62 -6.14
N SER A 156 -33.63 27.00 -4.86
CA SER A 156 -32.98 28.22 -4.40
C SER A 156 -32.23 27.96 -3.10
N PHE A 157 -31.33 28.88 -2.75
CA PHE A 157 -30.65 28.86 -1.45
C PHE A 157 -30.73 30.23 -0.80
N LYS A 158 -30.56 30.25 0.53
CA LYS A 158 -30.47 31.49 1.32
C LYS A 158 -29.04 31.71 1.78
N ALA A 159 -28.51 32.91 1.52
CA ALA A 159 -27.15 33.29 1.87
C ALA A 159 -26.97 33.36 3.40
N ALA A 160 -26.15 32.47 3.97
CA ALA A 160 -25.95 32.38 5.41
C ALA A 160 -25.09 33.51 6.00
N LYS A 161 -24.19 34.01 5.17
CA LYS A 161 -23.29 35.16 5.35
C LYS A 161 -23.23 35.92 4.01
N ASN A 162 -22.48 37.01 3.95
CA ASN A 162 -22.17 37.62 2.66
C ASN A 162 -21.41 36.58 1.81
N LEU A 163 -21.97 36.22 0.67
CA LEU A 163 -21.47 35.17 -0.21
C LEU A 163 -20.70 35.78 -1.35
N GLU A 164 -19.43 35.42 -1.48
CA GLU A 164 -18.66 35.74 -2.67
C GLU A 164 -19.10 34.87 -3.84
N VAL A 165 -19.26 35.50 -4.99
CA VAL A 165 -19.61 34.85 -6.25
C VAL A 165 -18.35 34.79 -7.11
N TYR A 166 -17.95 33.58 -7.48
CA TYR A 166 -16.70 33.33 -8.19
C TYR A 166 -16.90 33.06 -9.68
N ASP A 167 -15.99 33.57 -10.49
CA ASP A 167 -15.79 33.21 -11.89
C ASP A 167 -14.62 32.21 -11.96
N ASN A 168 -14.81 31.09 -12.67
CA ASN A 168 -13.77 30.07 -12.86
C ASN A 168 -13.23 30.00 -14.30
N SER A 169 -13.60 30.94 -15.18
CA SER A 169 -13.30 30.91 -16.62
C SER A 169 -11.80 30.95 -16.95
N SER A 170 -10.95 31.31 -15.98
CA SER A 170 -9.49 31.30 -16.11
C SER A 170 -8.80 30.06 -15.50
N GLY A 171 -9.56 29.08 -15.00
CA GLY A 171 -9.03 27.92 -14.26
C GLY A 171 -8.68 28.20 -12.79
N GLN A 172 -8.94 29.42 -12.30
CA GLN A 172 -8.82 29.82 -10.89
C GLN A 172 -10.10 30.54 -10.47
N LEU A 173 -10.50 30.42 -9.21
CA LEU A 173 -11.65 31.12 -8.66
C LEU A 173 -11.31 32.61 -8.45
N LYS A 174 -12.02 33.49 -9.16
CA LYS A 174 -11.91 34.94 -9.00
C LYS A 174 -13.23 35.53 -8.56
N ALA A 175 -13.27 36.13 -7.38
CA ALA A 175 -14.47 36.81 -6.90
C ALA A 175 -14.83 37.97 -7.85
N PHE A 176 -16.10 38.03 -8.25
CA PHE A 176 -16.63 39.09 -9.12
C PHE A 176 -17.95 39.66 -8.60
N GLY A 177 -18.31 39.38 -7.36
CA GLY A 177 -19.45 40.02 -6.72
C GLY A 177 -19.77 39.37 -5.39
N THR A 178 -20.70 39.97 -4.67
CA THR A 178 -21.23 39.40 -3.44
C THR A 178 -22.74 39.39 -3.44
N ILE A 179 -23.34 38.35 -2.87
CA ILE A 179 -24.74 38.31 -2.45
C ILE A 179 -24.75 38.60 -0.94
N ASP A 180 -25.52 39.61 -0.51
CA ASP A 180 -25.54 39.98 0.90
C ASP A 180 -26.28 38.90 1.75
N LYS A 181 -25.93 38.81 3.03
CA LYS A 181 -26.54 37.85 3.98
C LYS A 181 -28.07 37.95 3.96
N GLY A 182 -28.74 36.80 3.99
CA GLY A 182 -30.20 36.68 4.10
C GLY A 182 -30.94 36.71 2.76
N GLN A 183 -30.25 37.02 1.66
CA GLN A 183 -30.83 36.98 0.32
C GLN A 183 -31.06 35.54 -0.14
N THR A 184 -32.23 35.31 -0.74
CA THR A 184 -32.54 34.07 -1.44
C THR A 184 -32.17 34.23 -2.91
N TYR A 185 -31.57 33.19 -3.50
CA TYR A 185 -31.10 33.21 -4.88
C TYR A 185 -31.35 31.85 -5.54
N SER A 186 -31.85 31.84 -6.78
CA SER A 186 -32.08 30.58 -7.51
C SER A 186 -30.79 29.90 -7.95
N ILE A 187 -30.85 28.57 -7.99
CA ILE A 187 -29.80 27.70 -8.49
C ILE A 187 -30.01 27.49 -10.00
N VAL A 188 -28.95 27.60 -10.78
CA VAL A 188 -28.96 27.25 -12.21
C VAL A 188 -28.63 25.76 -12.39
N SER A 189 -27.63 25.26 -11.67
CA SER A 189 -27.30 23.83 -11.62
C SER A 189 -26.41 23.47 -10.43
N ASP A 190 -26.48 22.21 -10.01
CA ASP A 190 -25.55 21.63 -9.04
C ASP A 190 -24.14 21.43 -9.64
N TYR A 191 -23.07 21.69 -8.86
CA TYR A 191 -21.67 21.50 -9.27
C TYR A 191 -20.80 21.05 -8.08
N GLY A 192 -21.06 19.85 -7.54
CA GLY A 192 -20.22 19.22 -6.52
C GLY A 192 -20.31 19.93 -5.16
N LYS A 193 -19.22 20.54 -4.67
CA LYS A 193 -19.23 21.39 -3.46
C LYS A 193 -19.82 22.80 -3.71
N TRP A 194 -20.21 23.12 -4.95
CA TRP A 194 -20.65 24.45 -5.39
C TRP A 194 -22.02 24.40 -6.08
N TRP A 195 -22.72 25.53 -6.12
CA TRP A 195 -23.85 25.76 -7.03
C TRP A 195 -23.46 26.79 -8.10
N ARG A 196 -23.96 26.59 -9.32
CA ARG A 196 -23.94 27.60 -10.37
C ARG A 196 -25.17 28.49 -10.24
N ILE A 197 -24.98 29.80 -10.37
CA ILE A 197 -26.02 30.82 -10.27
C ILE A 197 -25.92 31.83 -11.43
N LEU A 198 -27.01 32.55 -11.71
CA LEU A 198 -27.02 33.66 -12.65
C LEU A 198 -26.87 35.00 -11.90
N PHE A 199 -25.66 35.50 -11.81
CA PHE A 199 -25.32 36.71 -11.07
C PHE A 199 -24.92 37.84 -12.01
N ALA A 200 -25.64 38.96 -11.97
CA ALA A 200 -25.37 40.13 -12.81
C ALA A 200 -25.27 39.79 -14.32
N GLY A 201 -26.08 38.84 -14.81
CA GLY A 201 -26.06 38.35 -16.20
C GLY A 201 -24.91 37.41 -16.56
N ARG A 202 -24.11 36.98 -15.58
CA ARG A 202 -22.98 36.04 -15.72
C ARG A 202 -23.23 34.77 -14.89
N ILE A 203 -22.68 33.64 -15.34
CA ILE A 203 -22.62 32.42 -14.54
C ILE A 203 -21.54 32.58 -13.47
N GLY A 204 -21.96 32.46 -12.21
CA GLY A 204 -21.07 32.46 -11.04
C GLY A 204 -21.21 31.20 -10.21
N TYR A 205 -20.24 30.96 -9.34
CA TYR A 205 -20.18 29.82 -8.43
C TYR A 205 -20.23 30.28 -6.98
N VAL A 206 -21.06 29.63 -6.17
CA VAL A 206 -21.18 29.85 -4.71
C VAL A 206 -21.02 28.52 -3.97
N SER A 207 -20.34 28.54 -2.82
CA SER A 207 -20.06 27.32 -2.07
C SER A 207 -21.30 26.84 -1.31
N LYS A 208 -21.62 25.55 -1.42
CA LYS A 208 -22.74 24.92 -0.69
C LYS A 208 -22.56 25.01 0.82
N SER A 209 -21.32 24.97 1.32
CA SER A 209 -21.04 25.10 2.76
C SER A 209 -21.38 26.48 3.31
N SER A 210 -21.58 27.48 2.44
CA SER A 210 -21.85 28.86 2.82
C SER A 210 -23.32 29.26 2.69
N ALA A 211 -24.20 28.30 2.37
CA ALA A 211 -25.64 28.51 2.31
C ALA A 211 -26.37 27.62 3.32
N PHE A 212 -27.51 28.09 3.81
CA PHE A 212 -28.35 27.31 4.72
C PHE A 212 -29.21 26.33 3.94
N ILE A 213 -29.24 25.07 4.40
CA ILE A 213 -30.36 24.14 4.13
C ILE A 213 -31.38 24.40 5.24
N ASP A 214 -32.25 25.38 5.01
CA ASP A 214 -33.19 25.88 6.03
C ASP A 214 -34.55 25.18 5.89
N ASN A 215 -34.55 23.87 6.13
CA ASN A 215 -35.78 23.08 6.28
C ASN A 215 -36.07 22.75 7.75
N PHE A 216 -35.30 23.27 8.71
CA PHE A 216 -35.44 23.01 10.14
C PHE A 216 -35.65 24.33 10.87
N THR A 217 -36.62 24.36 11.76
CA THR A 217 -36.92 25.46 12.67
C THR A 217 -36.27 25.20 14.04
N ASP A 218 -36.20 26.23 14.89
CA ASP A 218 -35.71 26.05 16.27
C ASP A 218 -36.63 25.14 17.11
N ASP A 219 -37.89 24.95 16.68
CA ASP A 219 -38.87 24.08 17.34
C ASP A 219 -38.73 22.59 16.97
N ASP A 220 -37.98 22.25 15.91
CA ASP A 220 -37.80 20.86 15.48
C ASP A 220 -36.84 20.11 16.42
N ASN A 221 -37.39 19.27 17.28
CA ASN A 221 -36.61 18.49 18.26
C ASN A 221 -36.06 17.15 17.71
N ALA A 222 -36.33 16.83 16.44
CA ALA A 222 -35.95 15.56 15.82
C ALA A 222 -35.68 15.71 14.32
N PHE A 223 -35.00 14.72 13.75
CA PHE A 223 -34.85 14.59 12.31
C PHE A 223 -34.97 13.12 11.88
N MET A 224 -35.50 12.90 10.68
CA MET A 224 -35.44 11.60 10.01
C MET A 224 -34.34 11.59 8.96
N VAL A 225 -33.53 10.55 8.97
CA VAL A 225 -32.47 10.31 7.99
C VAL A 225 -33.11 9.90 6.66
N THR A 226 -32.72 10.55 5.56
CA THR A 226 -33.26 10.33 4.21
C THR A 226 -32.36 9.46 3.34
N LYS A 227 -31.09 9.33 3.72
CA LYS A 227 -30.08 8.44 3.15
C LYS A 227 -29.04 8.16 4.22
N ASN A 228 -28.37 7.00 4.16
CA ASN A 228 -27.35 6.64 5.13
C ASN A 228 -26.34 7.80 5.31
N THR A 229 -26.09 8.16 6.57
CA THR A 229 -25.25 9.32 6.90
C THR A 229 -24.40 9.03 8.12
N SER A 230 -23.22 9.63 8.16
CA SER A 230 -22.31 9.50 9.28
C SER A 230 -22.81 10.27 10.50
N LEU A 231 -22.72 9.61 11.66
CA LEU A 231 -22.60 10.24 12.97
C LEU A 231 -21.11 10.36 13.27
N SER A 232 -20.67 11.58 13.58
CA SER A 232 -19.26 11.83 13.89
C SER A 232 -19.07 12.59 15.19
N ILE A 233 -17.92 12.40 15.81
CA ILE A 233 -17.45 13.20 16.96
C ILE A 233 -16.23 14.04 16.56
N LEU A 234 -15.90 15.03 17.39
CA LEU A 234 -14.66 15.79 17.25
C LEU A 234 -13.61 15.26 18.23
N LYS A 235 -12.54 14.67 17.70
CA LYS A 235 -11.43 14.14 18.50
C LYS A 235 -10.12 14.56 17.83
N ASP A 236 -9.19 15.04 18.64
CA ASP A 236 -7.92 15.64 18.21
C ASP A 236 -8.06 16.77 17.17
N GLY A 237 -9.19 17.48 17.19
CA GLY A 237 -9.49 18.55 16.23
C GLY A 237 -9.92 18.07 14.84
N LYS A 238 -10.15 16.76 14.66
CA LYS A 238 -10.71 16.17 13.45
C LYS A 238 -12.09 15.58 13.73
N GLN A 239 -12.94 15.62 12.72
CA GLN A 239 -14.22 14.93 12.74
C GLN A 239 -14.00 13.46 12.37
N ILE A 240 -14.36 12.54 13.26
CA ILE A 240 -14.22 11.10 13.06
C ILE A 240 -15.62 10.49 13.06
N ARG A 241 -15.90 9.62 12.09
CA ARG A 241 -17.13 8.83 12.09
C ARG A 241 -17.07 7.82 13.23
N VAL A 242 -18.19 7.64 13.94
CA VAL A 242 -18.31 6.64 15.02
C VAL A 242 -19.49 5.70 14.80
N ALA A 243 -20.41 6.10 13.91
CA ALA A 243 -21.49 5.28 13.45
C ALA A 243 -22.01 5.76 12.09
N THR A 244 -22.73 4.89 11.40
CA THR A 244 -23.57 5.22 10.24
C THR A 244 -25.03 5.06 10.62
N LEU A 245 -25.80 6.14 10.52
CA LEU A 245 -27.24 6.16 10.75
C LEU A 245 -27.94 5.73 9.45
N MET A 246 -28.86 4.77 9.55
CA MET A 246 -29.56 4.21 8.39
C MET A 246 -30.74 5.08 7.97
N ALA A 247 -31.05 5.08 6.68
CA ALA A 247 -32.20 5.80 6.13
C ALA A 247 -33.53 5.39 6.80
N GLU A 248 -34.50 6.30 6.77
CA GLU A 248 -35.86 6.16 7.34
C GLU A 248 -35.92 5.99 8.87
N ASN A 249 -34.80 6.24 9.55
CA ASN A 249 -34.73 6.26 11.01
C ASN A 249 -34.70 7.68 11.57
N THR A 250 -35.33 7.86 12.72
CA THR A 250 -35.55 9.16 13.36
C THR A 250 -34.70 9.29 14.63
N PHE A 251 -34.00 10.41 14.81
CA PHE A 251 -33.06 10.65 15.91
C PHE A 251 -33.26 12.04 16.52
N GLU A 252 -32.88 12.19 17.80
CA GLU A 252 -33.07 13.43 18.55
C GLU A 252 -32.14 14.50 18.00
N ARG A 253 -32.67 15.73 17.90
CA ARG A 253 -31.90 16.93 17.61
C ARG A 253 -31.75 17.72 18.90
N ILE A 254 -30.51 17.86 19.38
CA ILE A 254 -30.24 18.67 20.58
C ILE A 254 -30.09 20.15 20.22
N GLU A 255 -29.34 20.45 19.16
CA GLU A 255 -29.03 21.84 18.82
C GLU A 255 -28.76 21.99 17.32
N ASP A 256 -29.14 23.15 16.78
CA ASP A 256 -28.76 23.58 15.45
C ASP A 256 -27.28 24.00 15.38
N TYR A 257 -26.52 23.46 14.43
CA TYR A 257 -25.12 23.86 14.24
C TYR A 257 -24.75 24.03 12.77
N GLY A 258 -25.19 25.14 12.18
CA GLY A 258 -24.84 25.51 10.81
C GLY A 258 -25.43 24.54 9.80
N ASN A 259 -24.62 23.67 9.20
CA ASN A 259 -25.10 22.60 8.31
C ASN A 259 -25.14 21.22 8.99
N TRP A 260 -24.93 21.18 10.31
CA TRP A 260 -24.96 19.97 11.13
C TRP A 260 -26.08 20.05 12.17
N HIS A 261 -26.61 18.88 12.54
CA HIS A 261 -27.31 18.67 13.79
C HIS A 261 -26.29 18.27 14.85
N LYS A 262 -26.39 18.88 16.04
CA LYS A 262 -25.74 18.33 17.23
C LYS A 262 -26.67 17.33 17.90
N VAL A 263 -26.11 16.19 18.29
CA VAL A 263 -26.83 15.08 18.94
C VAL A 263 -26.05 14.54 20.12
N LYS A 264 -26.72 13.75 20.97
CA LYS A 264 -26.09 13.08 22.10
C LYS A 264 -25.19 11.96 21.63
N TYR A 265 -24.02 11.81 22.25
CA TYR A 265 -23.17 10.65 22.04
C TYR A 265 -22.29 10.41 23.27
N GLY A 266 -22.78 9.61 24.23
CA GLY A 266 -22.08 9.44 25.51
C GLY A 266 -21.88 10.76 26.24
N ASP A 267 -20.65 11.00 26.67
CA ASP A 267 -20.22 12.27 27.28
C ASP A 267 -19.75 13.31 26.24
N GLU A 268 -19.80 12.95 24.95
CA GLU A 268 -19.40 13.80 23.83
C GLU A 268 -20.61 14.34 23.05
N VAL A 269 -20.33 15.17 22.05
CA VAL A 269 -21.32 15.72 21.12
C VAL A 269 -21.11 15.11 19.74
N GLY A 270 -22.18 14.49 19.23
CA GLY A 270 -22.24 13.97 17.87
C GLY A 270 -22.68 15.02 16.85
N TYR A 271 -22.22 14.88 15.61
CA TYR A 271 -22.53 15.77 14.48
C TYR A 271 -23.08 14.97 13.30
N ILE A 272 -24.20 15.42 12.74
CA ILE A 272 -24.86 14.76 11.59
C ILE A 272 -25.19 15.80 10.51
N TRP A 273 -24.89 15.49 9.25
CA TRP A 273 -25.05 16.44 8.15
C TRP A 273 -26.53 16.65 7.78
N LYS A 274 -27.03 17.89 7.89
CA LYS A 274 -28.45 18.23 7.69
C LYS A 274 -28.99 17.83 6.33
N ALA A 275 -28.17 17.91 5.27
CA ALA A 275 -28.61 17.62 3.91
C ALA A 275 -29.05 16.16 3.70
N ALA A 276 -28.68 15.26 4.61
CA ALA A 276 -29.10 13.87 4.60
C ALA A 276 -30.35 13.63 5.48
N THR A 277 -31.02 14.67 5.95
CA THR A 277 -32.11 14.57 6.94
C THR A 277 -33.31 15.46 6.57
N LYS A 278 -34.46 15.19 7.18
CA LYS A 278 -35.67 16.03 7.10
C LYS A 278 -36.29 16.22 8.48
N PRO A 279 -36.95 17.36 8.76
CA PRO A 279 -37.59 17.61 10.05
C PRO A 279 -38.71 16.61 10.31
N VAL A 280 -38.80 16.18 11.55
CA VAL A 280 -39.91 15.41 12.11
C VAL A 280 -40.09 15.84 13.56
N THR A 281 -41.23 15.54 14.15
CA THR A 281 -41.46 15.71 15.59
C THR A 281 -41.47 14.32 16.22
N SER A 282 -40.72 14.13 17.30
CA SER A 282 -40.70 12.88 18.04
C SER A 282 -40.59 13.17 19.54
N ASP A 283 -41.25 12.34 20.33
CA ASP A 283 -41.06 12.31 21.78
C ASP A 283 -39.94 11.31 22.08
N TYR A 284 -38.88 11.75 22.77
CA TYR A 284 -37.79 10.89 23.22
C TYR A 284 -37.89 10.64 24.71
N GLU A 285 -37.66 9.39 25.11
CA GLU A 285 -37.59 9.02 26.52
C GLU A 285 -36.19 9.32 27.05
N ASN A 286 -36.12 10.16 28.08
CA ASN A 286 -34.86 10.47 28.75
C ASN A 286 -34.56 9.39 29.79
N ASN A 287 -33.96 8.29 29.35
CA ASN A 287 -33.61 7.17 30.22
C ASN A 287 -32.33 7.44 31.02
N GLU A 288 -32.27 6.89 32.23
CA GLU A 288 -31.09 6.97 33.09
C GLU A 288 -29.97 6.10 32.51
N ILE A 289 -28.84 6.72 32.15
CA ILE A 289 -27.64 6.00 31.71
C ILE A 289 -27.00 5.31 32.91
N LYS A 290 -26.86 3.99 32.84
CA LYS A 290 -26.29 3.14 33.90
C LYS A 290 -24.80 2.88 33.74
N GLY A 291 -24.25 3.07 32.54
CA GLY A 291 -22.85 2.77 32.28
C GLY A 291 -22.40 3.04 30.85
N THR A 292 -21.30 2.41 30.46
CA THR A 292 -20.72 2.46 29.11
C THR A 292 -20.38 1.07 28.64
N LEU A 293 -20.74 0.74 27.41
CA LEU A 293 -20.28 -0.47 26.72
C LEU A 293 -19.22 -0.09 25.69
N LEU A 294 -18.30 -1.01 25.40
CA LEU A 294 -17.33 -0.92 24.30
C LEU A 294 -17.75 -1.85 23.17
N THR A 295 -17.88 -1.35 21.94
CA THR A 295 -18.06 -2.21 20.75
C THR A 295 -16.74 -2.91 20.42
N LEU A 296 -16.78 -4.23 20.28
CA LEU A 296 -15.61 -5.06 19.98
C LEU A 296 -15.31 -5.15 18.48
N ILE A 297 -16.37 -5.08 17.68
CA ILE A 297 -16.40 -5.06 16.21
C ILE A 297 -17.42 -4.02 15.74
N ASP A 298 -17.44 -3.75 14.44
CA ASP A 298 -18.55 -3.03 13.82
C ASP A 298 -19.89 -3.74 14.14
N SER A 299 -20.80 -3.01 14.77
CA SER A 299 -21.97 -3.61 15.44
C SER A 299 -23.27 -2.96 14.98
N PRO A 300 -24.25 -3.75 14.49
CA PRO A 300 -25.59 -3.24 14.22
C PRO A 300 -26.34 -2.94 15.53
N ALA A 301 -27.13 -1.88 15.52
CA ALA A 301 -28.08 -1.56 16.58
C ALA A 301 -29.49 -1.37 15.99
N PHE A 302 -30.49 -1.94 16.67
CA PHE A 302 -31.85 -2.13 16.16
C PHE A 302 -32.88 -1.34 16.97
N VAL A 303 -34.03 -1.05 16.37
CA VAL A 303 -35.15 -0.37 17.06
C VAL A 303 -35.86 -1.33 18.00
N SER A 304 -35.86 -2.63 17.68
CA SER A 304 -36.36 -3.72 18.50
C SER A 304 -35.46 -4.95 18.36
N THR A 305 -35.42 -5.80 19.39
CA THR A 305 -34.71 -7.10 19.38
C THR A 305 -35.26 -8.12 18.36
N LYS A 306 -36.34 -7.78 17.64
CA LYS A 306 -36.95 -8.61 16.58
C LYS A 306 -36.68 -8.08 15.17
N ASP A 307 -36.09 -6.90 15.05
CA ASP A 307 -35.83 -6.31 13.74
C ASP A 307 -34.62 -6.97 13.08
N THR A 308 -34.65 -7.07 11.75
CA THR A 308 -33.53 -7.61 10.96
C THR A 308 -32.76 -6.51 10.23
N SER A 309 -33.27 -5.29 10.21
CA SER A 309 -32.62 -4.13 9.59
C SER A 309 -32.14 -3.18 10.68
N PRO A 310 -30.83 -2.83 10.70
CA PRO A 310 -30.31 -1.93 11.72
C PRO A 310 -30.82 -0.51 11.52
N ALA A 311 -30.99 0.21 12.63
CA ALA A 311 -31.16 1.66 12.60
C ALA A 311 -29.82 2.38 12.54
N VAL A 312 -28.77 1.75 13.07
CA VAL A 312 -27.42 2.29 13.18
C VAL A 312 -26.41 1.15 13.01
N MET A 313 -25.31 1.42 12.30
CA MET A 313 -24.09 0.61 12.34
C MET A 313 -23.05 1.38 13.12
N ILE A 314 -22.70 0.91 14.31
CA ILE A 314 -21.71 1.54 15.19
C ILE A 314 -20.35 0.96 14.82
N GLU A 315 -19.33 1.81 14.68
CA GLU A 315 -17.97 1.31 14.41
C GLU A 315 -17.46 0.50 15.63
N GLY A 316 -16.51 -0.39 15.41
CA GLY A 316 -15.79 -1.05 16.49
C GLY A 316 -14.89 -0.09 17.27
N ALA A 317 -14.49 -0.50 18.46
CA ALA A 317 -13.72 0.29 19.41
C ALA A 317 -14.40 1.61 19.85
N GLN A 318 -15.74 1.64 19.85
CA GLN A 318 -16.52 2.80 20.26
C GLN A 318 -17.16 2.61 21.63
N ARG A 319 -17.19 3.68 22.42
CA ARG A 319 -17.91 3.73 23.70
C ARG A 319 -19.35 4.18 23.48
N VAL A 320 -20.30 3.39 23.94
CA VAL A 320 -21.74 3.66 23.80
C VAL A 320 -22.42 3.66 25.17
N SER A 321 -23.40 4.53 25.34
CA SER A 321 -24.12 4.65 26.61
C SER A 321 -25.00 3.43 26.88
N PHE A 322 -24.82 2.82 28.04
CA PHE A 322 -25.59 1.67 28.51
C PHE A 322 -26.82 2.11 29.30
N ILE A 323 -28.01 1.63 28.93
CA ILE A 323 -29.25 1.87 29.68
C ILE A 323 -29.55 0.67 30.60
N LYS A 324 -29.75 -0.53 30.04
CA LYS A 324 -30.06 -1.73 30.83
C LYS A 324 -29.79 -3.03 30.07
N GLU A 325 -29.61 -4.10 30.83
CA GLU A 325 -29.72 -5.47 30.32
C GLU A 325 -31.18 -5.81 30.06
N VAL A 326 -31.48 -6.25 28.83
CA VAL A 326 -32.82 -6.68 28.42
C VAL A 326 -32.98 -8.16 28.71
N ASP A 327 -32.01 -8.95 28.23
CA ASP A 327 -31.81 -10.37 28.51
C ASP A 327 -30.34 -10.74 28.22
N ALA A 328 -30.01 -12.04 28.28
CA ALA A 328 -28.65 -12.54 28.09
C ALA A 328 -28.05 -12.25 26.69
N ASN A 329 -28.88 -11.89 25.70
CA ASN A 329 -28.45 -11.64 24.33
C ASN A 329 -28.49 -10.16 23.95
N TRP A 330 -29.15 -9.30 24.73
CA TRP A 330 -29.44 -7.93 24.31
C TRP A 330 -29.21 -6.90 25.42
N TYR A 331 -28.53 -5.83 25.04
CA TYR A 331 -28.47 -4.59 25.81
C TYR A 331 -29.29 -3.50 25.15
N GLU A 332 -29.93 -2.67 25.97
CA GLU A 332 -30.48 -1.39 25.53
C GLU A 332 -29.42 -0.30 25.71
N ILE A 333 -29.15 0.43 24.64
CA ILE A 333 -28.15 1.50 24.55
C ILE A 333 -28.78 2.80 24.05
N GLU A 334 -28.09 3.91 24.22
CA GLU A 334 -28.48 5.21 23.66
C GLU A 334 -27.48 5.70 22.62
N ILE A 335 -27.98 6.06 21.44
CA ILE A 335 -27.23 6.70 20.36
C ILE A 335 -28.05 7.85 19.78
N ALA A 336 -27.48 9.05 19.73
CA ALA A 336 -28.13 10.24 19.18
C ALA A 336 -29.53 10.47 19.79
N GLY A 337 -29.66 10.28 21.10
CA GLY A 337 -30.91 10.46 21.86
C GLY A 337 -31.97 9.37 21.62
N ARG A 338 -31.63 8.32 20.86
CA ARG A 338 -32.53 7.20 20.59
C ARG A 338 -32.10 5.96 21.35
N ASN A 339 -33.06 5.29 21.99
CA ASN A 339 -32.84 3.96 22.55
C ASN A 339 -32.80 2.93 21.44
N LEU A 340 -31.78 2.09 21.45
CA LEU A 340 -31.55 1.03 20.50
C LEU A 340 -31.12 -0.25 21.22
N PHE A 341 -31.21 -1.36 20.52
CA PHE A 341 -30.83 -2.68 21.01
C PHE A 341 -29.59 -3.16 20.28
N ILE A 342 -28.58 -3.56 21.03
CA ILE A 342 -27.32 -4.13 20.51
C ILE A 342 -27.12 -5.52 21.13
N GLU A 343 -26.61 -6.45 20.33
CA GLU A 343 -26.34 -7.80 20.80
C GLU A 343 -25.23 -7.77 21.86
N ALA A 344 -25.47 -8.45 22.98
CA ALA A 344 -24.57 -8.49 24.12
C ALA A 344 -23.22 -9.10 23.75
N GLU A 345 -23.16 -10.00 22.78
CA GLU A 345 -21.91 -10.61 22.33
C GLU A 345 -20.98 -9.66 21.58
N ASN A 346 -21.52 -8.59 20.96
CA ASN A 346 -20.75 -7.63 20.17
C ASN A 346 -20.08 -6.54 21.02
N VAL A 347 -20.40 -6.49 22.31
CA VAL A 347 -19.98 -5.42 23.21
C VAL A 347 -19.45 -5.95 24.54
N MET A 348 -18.71 -5.11 25.24
CA MET A 348 -18.22 -5.38 26.59
C MET A 348 -18.69 -4.30 27.55
N ASP A 349 -19.30 -4.68 28.69
CA ASP A 349 -19.62 -3.76 29.77
C ASP A 349 -18.36 -3.33 30.53
N LEU A 350 -17.97 -2.07 30.35
CA LEU A 350 -16.74 -1.52 30.93
C LEU A 350 -16.80 -1.41 32.46
N ASN A 351 -17.97 -1.46 33.07
CA ASN A 351 -18.13 -1.39 34.53
C ASN A 351 -17.94 -2.74 35.22
N ASN A 352 -18.00 -3.85 34.47
CA ASN A 352 -17.97 -5.21 35.03
C ASN A 352 -17.10 -6.14 34.18
N VAL A 353 -15.89 -5.69 33.83
CA VAL A 353 -14.94 -6.48 33.04
C VAL A 353 -14.13 -7.39 33.95
N THR A 354 -14.11 -8.67 33.59
CA THR A 354 -13.11 -9.63 34.08
C THR A 354 -12.40 -10.25 32.88
N PHE A 355 -11.07 -10.33 32.94
CA PHE A 355 -10.28 -11.05 31.96
C PHE A 355 -9.99 -12.46 32.50
N GLU A 356 -10.26 -13.51 31.72
CA GLU A 356 -9.84 -14.87 32.08
C GLU A 356 -8.33 -15.01 31.85
N THR A 357 -7.57 -15.16 32.94
CA THR A 357 -6.11 -15.02 32.88
C THR A 357 -5.32 -16.29 33.18
N GLU A 358 -5.95 -17.38 33.62
CA GLU A 358 -5.20 -18.59 34.01
C GLU A 358 -5.33 -19.70 32.96
N ASN A 359 -4.23 -20.42 32.70
CA ASN A 359 -4.18 -21.60 31.81
C ASN A 359 -4.62 -21.33 30.36
N HIS A 360 -4.12 -20.25 29.75
CA HIS A 360 -4.47 -19.87 28.38
C HIS A 360 -4.07 -20.95 27.35
N PRO A 361 -5.03 -21.55 26.61
CA PRO A 361 -4.79 -22.73 25.77
C PRO A 361 -3.87 -22.45 24.58
N HIS A 362 -3.88 -21.22 24.04
CA HIS A 362 -3.17 -20.87 22.82
C HIS A 362 -1.85 -20.13 23.04
N MET A 363 -1.52 -19.72 24.28
CA MET A 363 -0.42 -18.77 24.49
C MET A 363 0.96 -19.38 24.27
N LYS A 364 1.09 -20.69 24.48
CA LYS A 364 2.32 -21.42 24.14
C LYS A 364 2.59 -21.33 22.64
N THR A 365 1.58 -21.60 21.80
CA THR A 365 1.67 -21.51 20.34
C THR A 365 1.94 -20.08 19.89
N ILE A 366 1.21 -19.09 20.44
CA ILE A 366 1.41 -17.67 20.13
C ILE A 366 2.87 -17.25 20.41
N ARG A 367 3.41 -17.51 21.60
CA ARG A 367 4.80 -17.15 21.94
C ARG A 367 5.85 -17.95 21.17
N GLU A 368 5.54 -19.18 20.79
CA GLU A 368 6.48 -20.02 20.04
C GLU A 368 6.63 -19.52 18.60
N TYR A 369 5.57 -18.97 18.00
CA TYR A 369 5.49 -18.74 16.56
C TYR A 369 5.14 -17.32 16.09
N LEU A 370 4.42 -16.52 16.89
CA LEU A 370 3.78 -15.26 16.44
C LEU A 370 4.18 -14.03 17.28
N ILE A 371 5.06 -14.21 18.27
CA ILE A 371 5.64 -13.10 19.04
C ILE A 371 7.10 -12.93 18.61
N ASP A 372 7.39 -11.78 18.03
CA ASP A 372 8.75 -11.38 17.67
C ASP A 372 9.37 -10.57 18.82
N ALA A 373 10.46 -11.06 19.42
CA ALA A 373 11.24 -10.29 20.39
C ALA A 373 12.67 -10.07 19.89
N PRO A 374 13.23 -8.85 20.06
CA PRO A 374 14.56 -8.49 19.56
C PRO A 374 15.68 -9.45 19.98
N PHE A 375 15.55 -10.10 21.14
CA PHE A 375 16.54 -11.03 21.69
C PHE A 375 15.99 -12.43 21.96
N THR A 376 14.94 -12.85 21.26
CA THR A 376 14.48 -14.25 21.36
C THR A 376 15.60 -15.19 20.90
N ASN A 377 16.10 -16.02 21.83
CA ASN A 377 17.26 -16.93 21.73
C ASN A 377 18.60 -16.24 21.99
N ASP A 378 18.84 -15.98 23.29
CA ASP A 378 20.13 -15.63 23.87
C ASP A 378 21.28 -16.36 23.18
N ASN A 379 22.33 -15.61 22.83
CA ASN A 379 23.48 -16.16 22.17
C ASN A 379 24.10 -17.23 23.07
N GLN A 380 24.18 -18.50 22.62
CA GLN A 380 24.77 -19.57 23.43
C GLN A 380 26.26 -19.32 23.75
N ASP A 381 26.88 -18.36 23.06
CA ASP A 381 28.28 -17.97 23.23
C ASP A 381 28.48 -16.84 24.27
N THR A 382 27.43 -16.21 24.80
CA THR A 382 27.53 -15.21 25.88
C THR A 382 27.20 -15.81 27.25
N LYS A 383 27.80 -15.25 28.32
CA LYS A 383 27.56 -15.69 29.71
C LYS A 383 26.36 -15.02 30.37
N GLU A 384 25.86 -13.93 29.79
CA GLU A 384 24.82 -13.08 30.35
C GLU A 384 23.62 -13.06 29.40
N ASN A 385 22.42 -13.11 29.97
CA ASN A 385 21.18 -13.11 29.20
C ASN A 385 20.96 -11.74 28.56
N GLU A 386 21.12 -11.66 27.23
CA GLU A 386 21.04 -10.40 26.48
C GLU A 386 19.67 -9.73 26.62
N THR A 387 18.61 -10.50 26.80
CA THR A 387 17.26 -9.97 27.01
C THR A 387 17.13 -9.28 28.36
N ILE A 388 17.65 -9.89 29.43
CA ILE A 388 17.70 -9.27 30.77
C ILE A 388 18.58 -8.02 30.76
N GLU A 389 19.71 -8.05 30.04
CA GLU A 389 20.57 -6.88 29.89
C GLU A 389 19.82 -5.72 29.20
N ALA A 390 19.17 -5.99 28.07
CA ALA A 390 18.35 -5.00 27.34
C ALA A 390 17.24 -4.43 28.24
N ALA A 391 16.52 -5.29 28.97
CA ALA A 391 15.48 -4.89 29.92
C ALA A 391 16.03 -4.01 31.06
N ASN A 392 17.22 -4.29 31.58
CA ASN A 392 17.87 -3.46 32.60
C ASN A 392 18.26 -2.07 32.09
N TYR A 393 18.63 -1.93 30.81
CA TYR A 393 18.78 -0.61 30.20
C TYR A 393 17.45 0.14 30.13
N LEU A 394 16.37 -0.56 29.80
CA LEU A 394 15.02 0.04 29.72
C LEU A 394 14.56 0.59 31.08
N LEU A 395 14.88 -0.07 32.19
CA LEU A 395 14.63 0.45 33.55
C LEU A 395 15.34 1.79 33.81
N GLN A 396 16.49 2.03 33.15
CA GLN A 396 17.30 3.24 33.24
C GLN A 396 16.99 4.27 32.15
N ASP A 397 15.85 4.16 31.47
CA ASP A 397 15.47 5.03 30.35
C ASP A 397 16.45 4.95 29.17
N LYS A 398 17.01 3.77 28.91
CA LYS A 398 17.89 3.51 27.78
C LYS A 398 17.37 2.39 26.90
N ILE A 399 17.29 2.61 25.59
CA ILE A 399 16.77 1.61 24.64
C ILE A 399 17.91 1.15 23.74
N ARG A 400 18.15 -0.17 23.68
CA ARG A 400 19.11 -0.80 22.77
C ARG A 400 18.43 -1.16 21.45
N PHE A 401 19.00 -0.69 20.34
CA PHE A 401 18.62 -1.10 18.99
C PHE A 401 19.87 -1.64 18.29
N ASN A 402 19.95 -2.94 18.00
CA ASN A 402 21.21 -3.58 17.59
C ASN A 402 21.76 -3.04 16.26
N ASP A 403 20.87 -2.73 15.31
CA ASP A 403 21.25 -2.25 13.98
C ASP A 403 21.69 -0.78 13.97
N TYR A 404 21.57 -0.08 15.10
CA TYR A 404 21.79 1.36 15.19
C TYR A 404 22.75 1.70 16.32
N ASN A 405 23.46 2.82 16.18
CA ASN A 405 24.40 3.31 17.19
C ASN A 405 25.47 2.26 17.61
N GLY A 406 25.80 1.32 16.71
CA GLY A 406 26.73 0.22 17.01
C GLY A 406 26.26 -0.72 18.13
N GLY A 407 24.94 -0.83 18.36
CA GLY A 407 24.35 -1.60 19.45
C GLY A 407 24.44 -0.94 20.83
N ILE A 408 24.95 0.30 20.93
CA ILE A 408 25.04 1.02 22.20
C ILE A 408 23.65 1.58 22.57
N PRO A 409 23.14 1.34 23.79
CA PRO A 409 21.83 1.85 24.22
C PRO A 409 21.74 3.39 24.15
N ILE A 410 20.63 3.87 23.61
CA ILE A 410 20.31 5.29 23.44
C ILE A 410 19.62 5.81 24.71
N ASP A 411 20.07 6.96 25.24
CA ASP A 411 19.54 7.59 26.46
C ASP A 411 18.28 8.45 26.18
N TYR A 412 17.20 8.12 26.87
CA TYR A 412 15.89 8.78 26.85
C TYR A 412 15.45 9.29 28.23
N SER A 413 16.38 9.50 29.17
CA SER A 413 16.09 10.05 30.50
C SER A 413 15.40 11.41 30.50
N SER A 414 15.45 12.15 29.36
CA SER A 414 14.73 13.41 29.14
C SER A 414 13.38 13.24 28.43
N GLY A 415 12.92 12.00 28.23
CA GLY A 415 11.73 11.64 27.46
C GLY A 415 12.05 11.24 26.01
N ILE A 416 11.16 10.44 25.41
CA ILE A 416 11.30 9.97 24.03
C ILE A 416 10.81 11.06 23.05
N ASP A 417 11.69 11.46 22.13
CA ASP A 417 11.27 12.22 20.94
C ASP A 417 10.72 11.25 19.89
N TRP A 418 9.40 11.08 19.88
CA TRP A 418 8.68 10.23 18.92
C TRP A 418 8.74 10.72 17.46
N THR A 419 9.52 11.75 17.13
CA THR A 419 9.68 12.25 15.75
C THR A 419 11.02 11.91 15.11
N LYS A 420 12.02 11.48 15.89
CA LYS A 420 13.37 11.16 15.38
C LYS A 420 14.20 10.33 16.37
N GLY A 421 15.10 9.51 15.83
CA GLY A 421 16.15 8.86 16.60
C GLY A 421 17.35 9.79 16.85
N PRO A 422 17.80 9.99 18.10
CA PRO A 422 18.95 10.84 18.39
C PRO A 422 20.25 10.19 17.87
N GLY A 423 21.05 10.96 17.12
CA GLY A 423 22.30 10.46 16.54
C GLY A 423 22.14 9.49 15.36
N ILE A 424 20.91 9.23 14.92
CA ILE A 424 20.62 8.37 13.76
C ILE A 424 20.68 9.22 12.48
N ALA A 425 21.38 8.74 11.46
CA ALA A 425 21.48 9.41 10.16
C ALA A 425 20.12 9.51 9.48
N ASP A 426 19.87 10.59 8.72
CA ASP A 426 18.57 10.88 8.10
C ASP A 426 18.07 9.73 7.20
N GLU A 427 18.97 9.09 6.45
CA GLU A 427 18.66 7.94 5.59
C GLU A 427 18.19 6.69 6.35
N HIS A 428 18.48 6.61 7.65
CA HIS A 428 18.10 5.51 8.53
C HIS A 428 16.91 5.85 9.46
N GLN A 429 16.47 7.12 9.50
CA GLN A 429 15.39 7.57 10.39
C GLN A 429 14.09 6.79 10.19
N ARG A 430 13.69 6.52 8.94
CA ARG A 430 12.46 5.77 8.66
C ARG A 430 12.49 4.37 9.27
N SER A 431 13.55 3.61 9.01
CA SER A 431 13.70 2.23 9.50
C SER A 431 13.87 2.17 11.02
N PHE A 432 14.54 3.17 11.60
CA PHE A 432 14.64 3.33 13.05
C PHE A 432 13.29 3.63 13.69
N LEU A 433 12.55 4.62 13.17
CA LEU A 433 11.23 5.01 13.68
C LEU A 433 10.21 3.87 13.57
N ARG A 434 10.33 3.01 12.55
CA ARG A 434 9.54 1.78 12.46
C ARG A 434 9.73 0.89 13.69
N GLN A 435 10.97 0.66 14.12
CA GLN A 435 11.26 -0.15 15.31
C GLN A 435 10.79 0.54 16.59
N LEU A 436 11.05 1.85 16.72
CA LEU A 436 10.65 2.63 17.88
C LEU A 436 9.13 2.65 18.07
N HIS A 437 8.38 3.00 17.01
CA HIS A 437 6.92 3.04 17.08
C HIS A 437 6.27 1.66 17.11
N GLY A 438 6.93 0.62 16.60
CA GLY A 438 6.49 -0.77 16.75
C GLY A 438 6.51 -1.25 18.20
N LEU A 439 7.21 -0.53 19.09
CA LEU A 439 7.39 -0.85 20.52
C LEU A 439 8.00 -2.24 20.76
N PHE A 440 8.78 -2.77 19.81
CA PHE A 440 9.30 -4.15 19.87
C PHE A 440 10.17 -4.41 21.11
N PHE A 441 10.86 -3.39 21.62
CA PHE A 441 11.66 -3.44 22.85
C PHE A 441 10.84 -3.74 24.11
N ILE A 442 9.50 -3.59 24.07
CA ILE A 442 8.64 -3.97 25.19
C ILE A 442 8.66 -5.48 25.44
N ASN A 443 8.88 -6.30 24.41
CA ASN A 443 8.99 -7.75 24.58
C ASN A 443 10.22 -8.14 25.41
N ASP A 444 11.27 -7.31 25.45
CA ASP A 444 12.44 -7.55 26.30
C ASP A 444 12.08 -7.44 27.80
N LEU A 445 11.23 -6.47 28.16
CA LEU A 445 10.68 -6.33 29.52
C LEU A 445 9.77 -7.50 29.89
N SER A 446 8.93 -7.95 28.95
CA SER A 446 8.04 -9.10 29.16
C SER A 446 8.82 -10.40 29.40
N GLU A 447 9.87 -10.65 28.60
CA GLU A 447 10.70 -11.84 28.78
C GLU A 447 11.53 -11.75 30.06
N ALA A 448 12.12 -10.59 30.38
CA ALA A 448 12.86 -10.39 31.62
C ALA A 448 11.98 -10.62 32.86
N TYR A 449 10.74 -10.13 32.87
CA TYR A 449 9.77 -10.45 33.94
C TYR A 449 9.48 -11.95 34.00
N SER A 450 9.28 -12.62 32.86
CA SER A 450 8.99 -14.06 32.82
C SER A 450 10.12 -14.91 33.41
N ILE A 451 11.36 -14.39 33.41
CA ILE A 451 12.54 -15.06 33.99
C ILE A 451 12.77 -14.69 35.46
N THR A 452 12.57 -13.42 35.82
CA THR A 452 13.01 -12.86 37.11
C THR A 452 11.87 -12.64 38.12
N GLU A 453 10.63 -12.57 37.63
CA GLU A 453 9.44 -12.15 38.36
C GLU A 453 9.51 -10.73 38.97
N ASP A 454 10.46 -9.90 38.51
CA ASP A 454 10.58 -8.52 38.99
C ASP A 454 9.54 -7.60 38.35
N LYS A 455 8.57 -7.17 39.16
CA LYS A 455 7.46 -6.32 38.74
C LYS A 455 7.89 -4.98 38.14
N GLU A 456 9.10 -4.48 38.42
CA GLU A 456 9.59 -3.21 37.87
C GLU A 456 9.58 -3.21 36.33
N TYR A 457 9.81 -4.36 35.69
CA TYR A 457 9.75 -4.48 34.23
C TYR A 457 8.35 -4.22 33.67
N ILE A 458 7.30 -4.70 34.33
CA ILE A 458 5.91 -4.48 33.91
C ILE A 458 5.49 -3.03 34.20
N GLU A 459 5.86 -2.48 35.36
CA GLU A 459 5.57 -1.09 35.70
C GLU A 459 6.24 -0.12 34.69
N LYS A 460 7.50 -0.38 34.32
CA LYS A 460 8.23 0.40 33.31
C LYS A 460 7.66 0.23 31.90
N GLY A 461 7.33 -0.99 31.50
CA GLY A 461 6.77 -1.28 30.19
C GLY A 461 5.43 -0.59 29.95
N TYR A 462 4.54 -0.60 30.95
CA TYR A 462 3.29 0.15 30.87
C TYR A 462 3.55 1.65 30.77
N GLY A 463 4.56 2.18 31.47
CA GLY A 463 4.97 3.58 31.36
C GLY A 463 5.33 4.00 29.93
N TYR A 464 6.11 3.19 29.21
CA TYR A 464 6.45 3.45 27.80
C TYR A 464 5.23 3.36 26.88
N ILE A 465 4.38 2.34 27.06
CA ILE A 465 3.15 2.18 26.25
C ILE A 465 2.23 3.37 26.46
N HIS A 466 2.03 3.79 27.72
CA HIS A 466 1.17 4.92 28.06
C HIS A 466 1.71 6.25 27.49
N ASP A 467 3.02 6.49 27.58
CA ASP A 467 3.64 7.66 26.95
C ASP A 467 3.44 7.65 25.42
N TRP A 468 3.62 6.50 24.77
CA TRP A 468 3.36 6.36 23.33
C TRP A 468 1.91 6.68 22.98
N MET A 469 0.94 6.15 23.74
CA MET A 469 -0.50 6.38 23.51
C MET A 469 -0.87 7.87 23.60
N ILE A 470 -0.34 8.59 24.59
CA ILE A 470 -0.59 10.03 24.76
C ILE A 470 0.00 10.84 23.59
N ASN A 471 1.21 10.49 23.17
CA ASN A 471 1.95 11.26 22.17
C ASN A 471 1.59 10.91 20.72
N ASN A 472 0.93 9.78 20.49
CA ASN A 472 0.65 9.27 19.15
C ASN A 472 -0.82 8.88 18.94
N PRO A 473 -1.81 9.75 19.23
CA PRO A 473 -3.20 9.44 18.90
C PRO A 473 -3.37 9.28 17.38
N TYR A 474 -4.19 8.33 16.93
CA TYR A 474 -4.31 7.95 15.52
C TYR A 474 -4.55 9.14 14.56
N HIS A 475 -5.41 10.08 14.96
CA HIS A 475 -5.78 11.19 14.08
C HIS A 475 -4.80 12.37 14.12
N LYS A 476 -3.92 12.43 15.12
CA LYS A 476 -2.93 13.50 15.30
C LYS A 476 -1.63 12.97 15.94
N PRO A 477 -0.95 12.00 15.32
CA PRO A 477 0.26 11.46 15.89
C PRO A 477 1.40 12.47 15.75
N LYS A 478 2.40 12.40 16.64
CA LYS A 478 3.63 13.19 16.48
C LYS A 478 4.38 12.87 15.18
N HIS A 479 4.29 11.62 14.72
CA HIS A 479 4.90 11.16 13.48
C HIS A 479 4.04 10.09 12.81
N ASN A 480 4.01 10.04 11.47
CA ASN A 480 3.16 9.11 10.72
C ASN A 480 3.56 7.62 10.93
N MET A 481 4.85 7.34 11.15
CA MET A 481 5.33 5.99 11.47
C MET A 481 4.70 5.38 12.72
N ALA A 482 4.08 6.17 13.60
CA ALA A 482 3.28 5.64 14.70
C ALA A 482 2.20 4.66 14.23
N TRP A 483 1.59 4.93 13.06
CA TRP A 483 0.47 4.17 12.52
C TRP A 483 0.77 3.62 11.12
N HIS A 484 2.04 3.32 10.85
CA HIS A 484 2.42 2.52 9.70
C HIS A 484 1.82 1.11 9.85
N ASP A 485 1.32 0.53 8.75
CA ASP A 485 0.68 -0.79 8.65
C ASP A 485 1.39 -1.90 9.46
N GLU A 486 2.62 -2.27 9.10
CA GLU A 486 3.45 -3.29 9.76
C GLU A 486 3.70 -2.96 11.23
N GLY A 487 4.07 -1.71 11.53
CA GLY A 487 4.34 -1.27 12.90
C GLY A 487 3.10 -1.39 13.79
N THR A 488 1.92 -1.10 13.24
CA THR A 488 0.63 -1.24 13.91
C THR A 488 0.29 -2.70 14.16
N ALA A 489 0.48 -3.55 13.14
CA ALA A 489 0.23 -4.98 13.23
C ALA A 489 1.08 -5.67 14.31
N ARG A 490 2.40 -5.48 14.24
CA ARG A 490 3.34 -6.13 15.16
C ARG A 490 3.29 -5.56 16.57
N ARG A 491 2.89 -4.28 16.71
CA ARG A 491 2.62 -3.69 18.02
C ARG A 491 1.41 -4.34 18.68
N LEU A 492 0.36 -4.73 17.94
CA LEU A 492 -0.76 -5.48 18.52
C LEU A 492 -0.28 -6.79 19.16
N SER A 493 0.54 -7.58 18.47
CA SER A 493 1.14 -8.81 19.05
C SER A 493 1.98 -8.51 20.29
N THR A 494 2.76 -7.43 20.27
CA THR A 494 3.56 -6.97 21.41
C THR A 494 2.69 -6.59 22.61
N LEU A 495 1.59 -5.85 22.39
CA LEU A 495 0.66 -5.46 23.44
C LEU A 495 -0.05 -6.68 24.06
N VAL A 496 -0.45 -7.65 23.23
CA VAL A 496 -1.06 -8.91 23.71
C VAL A 496 -0.08 -9.71 24.58
N ASN A 497 1.18 -9.86 24.14
CA ASN A 497 2.19 -10.54 24.95
C ASN A 497 2.45 -9.80 26.27
N PHE A 498 2.63 -8.48 26.22
CA PHE A 498 2.84 -7.67 27.41
C PHE A 498 1.67 -7.75 28.40
N PHE A 499 0.43 -7.68 27.90
CA PHE A 499 -0.78 -7.88 28.70
C PHE A 499 -0.77 -9.24 29.39
N ASP A 500 -0.51 -10.32 28.65
CA ASP A 500 -0.54 -11.68 29.22
C ASP A 500 0.52 -11.89 30.30
N VAL A 501 1.74 -11.40 30.06
CA VAL A 501 2.84 -11.51 31.02
C VAL A 501 2.56 -10.66 32.26
N GLY A 502 2.08 -9.42 32.07
CA GLY A 502 1.96 -8.42 33.13
C GLY A 502 0.63 -8.42 33.90
N LYS A 503 -0.38 -9.19 33.50
CA LYS A 503 -1.77 -9.11 34.01
C LYS A 503 -1.95 -9.21 35.53
N SER A 504 -1.04 -9.89 36.24
CA SER A 504 -1.04 -10.02 37.70
C SER A 504 -0.50 -8.77 38.40
N ILE A 505 0.30 -7.97 37.71
CA ILE A 505 0.92 -6.73 38.19
C ILE A 505 0.10 -5.51 37.76
N LEU A 506 -0.47 -5.53 36.55
CA LEU A 506 -1.30 -4.47 36.01
C LEU A 506 -2.59 -4.29 36.83
N THR A 507 -2.94 -3.04 37.12
CA THR A 507 -4.24 -2.69 37.72
C THR A 507 -5.39 -2.92 36.74
N GLU A 508 -6.63 -3.06 37.23
CA GLU A 508 -7.81 -3.22 36.36
C GLU A 508 -7.96 -2.06 35.36
N LYS A 509 -7.66 -0.83 35.78
CA LYS A 509 -7.68 0.33 34.89
C LYS A 509 -6.66 0.19 33.75
N GLN A 510 -5.44 -0.24 34.06
CA GLN A 510 -4.38 -0.40 33.05
C GLN A 510 -4.71 -1.55 32.10
N LYS A 511 -5.26 -2.66 32.62
CA LYS A 511 -5.75 -3.77 31.79
C LYS A 511 -6.84 -3.31 30.83
N LEU A 512 -7.80 -2.52 31.32
CA LEU A 512 -8.85 -1.97 30.47
C LEU A 512 -8.30 -1.03 29.39
N GLU A 513 -7.40 -0.11 29.74
CA GLU A 513 -6.78 0.81 28.76
C GLU A 513 -6.00 0.07 27.67
N LEU A 514 -5.23 -0.97 28.06
CA LEU A 514 -4.52 -1.83 27.11
C LEU A 514 -5.50 -2.62 26.23
N PHE A 515 -6.58 -3.14 26.80
CA PHE A 515 -7.61 -3.85 26.04
C PHE A 515 -8.28 -2.95 25.00
N GLU A 516 -8.68 -1.73 25.39
CA GLU A 516 -9.30 -0.77 24.47
C GLU A 516 -8.38 -0.40 23.30
N ILE A 517 -7.09 -0.14 23.56
CA ILE A 517 -6.15 0.18 22.47
C ILE A 517 -5.89 -1.05 21.58
N MET A 518 -5.90 -2.26 22.12
CA MET A 518 -5.78 -3.49 21.33
C MET A 518 -7.03 -3.72 20.45
N VAL A 519 -8.24 -3.50 20.97
CA VAL A 519 -9.48 -3.55 20.17
C VAL A 519 -9.44 -2.50 19.05
N PHE A 520 -8.94 -1.29 19.34
CA PHE A 520 -8.75 -0.26 18.31
C PHE A 520 -7.76 -0.70 17.21
N HIS A 521 -6.62 -1.29 17.59
CA HIS A 521 -5.67 -1.84 16.62
C HIS A 521 -6.30 -2.96 15.78
N ALA A 522 -7.04 -3.89 16.40
CA ALA A 522 -7.69 -4.97 15.68
C ALA A 522 -8.71 -4.46 14.65
N ASN A 523 -9.56 -3.49 15.02
CA ASN A 523 -10.49 -2.87 14.07
C ASN A 523 -9.75 -2.17 12.92
N LEU A 524 -8.68 -1.43 13.22
CA LEU A 524 -7.88 -0.74 12.21
C LEU A 524 -7.20 -1.73 11.24
N LEU A 525 -6.69 -2.85 11.73
CA LEU A 525 -6.07 -3.89 10.89
C LEU A 525 -7.10 -4.67 10.06
N ALA A 526 -8.35 -4.74 10.52
CA ALA A 526 -9.46 -5.34 9.79
C ALA A 526 -10.01 -4.42 8.68
N ASP A 527 -9.84 -3.10 8.81
CA ASP A 527 -10.28 -2.11 7.81
C ASP A 527 -9.57 -2.30 6.47
N ASP A 528 -10.35 -2.47 5.40
CA ASP A 528 -9.85 -2.66 4.04
C ASP A 528 -9.06 -1.44 3.54
N ASP A 529 -9.37 -0.21 4.00
CA ASP A 529 -8.64 1.01 3.62
C ASP A 529 -7.24 1.07 4.27
N PHE A 530 -7.02 0.31 5.34
CA PHE A 530 -5.72 0.22 6.03
C PHE A 530 -4.97 -1.09 5.71
N TYR A 531 -5.66 -2.10 5.20
CA TYR A 531 -5.07 -3.39 4.85
C TYR A 531 -4.15 -3.29 3.62
N SER A 532 -2.94 -3.82 3.74
CA SER A 532 -1.93 -3.83 2.69
C SER A 532 -2.00 -5.15 1.91
N GLU A 533 -3.05 -5.27 1.12
CA GLU A 533 -3.37 -6.47 0.33
C GLU A 533 -2.20 -6.93 -0.55
N ASN A 534 -1.98 -8.25 -0.62
CA ASN A 534 -0.95 -8.88 -1.44
C ASN A 534 0.48 -8.42 -1.14
N THR A 535 0.76 -8.10 0.12
CA THR A 535 2.10 -7.76 0.61
C THR A 535 2.44 -8.52 1.89
N ASN A 536 3.73 -8.57 2.23
CA ASN A 536 4.16 -9.05 3.54
C ASN A 536 3.65 -8.18 4.71
N HIS A 537 3.37 -6.90 4.48
CA HIS A 537 2.72 -6.05 5.49
C HIS A 537 1.31 -6.56 5.80
N GLY A 538 0.53 -6.90 4.77
CA GLY A 538 -0.78 -7.55 4.92
C GLY A 538 -0.70 -8.83 5.74
N MET A 539 0.27 -9.69 5.44
CA MET A 539 0.54 -10.90 6.24
C MET A 539 0.80 -10.58 7.72
N PHE A 540 1.58 -9.54 8.03
CA PHE A 540 1.78 -9.12 9.43
C PHE A 540 0.48 -8.59 10.07
N GLN A 541 -0.35 -7.85 9.34
CA GLN A 541 -1.65 -7.39 9.82
C GLN A 541 -2.55 -8.57 10.20
N ASP A 542 -2.62 -9.60 9.34
CA ASP A 542 -3.36 -10.82 9.59
C ASP A 542 -2.80 -11.61 10.79
N GLU A 543 -1.47 -11.67 10.94
CA GLU A 543 -0.83 -12.26 12.12
C GLU A 543 -1.22 -11.54 13.43
N GLY A 544 -1.22 -10.21 13.44
CA GLY A 544 -1.65 -9.41 14.59
C GLY A 544 -3.10 -9.69 14.98
N LEU A 545 -3.99 -9.84 13.99
CA LEU A 545 -5.38 -10.23 14.20
C LEU A 545 -5.50 -11.64 14.77
N ILE A 546 -4.75 -12.62 14.25
CA ILE A 546 -4.73 -14.00 14.78
C ILE A 546 -4.30 -14.01 16.26
N VAL A 547 -3.21 -13.31 16.60
CA VAL A 547 -2.70 -13.23 17.97
C VAL A 547 -3.75 -12.65 18.91
N PHE A 548 -4.36 -11.52 18.56
CA PHE A 548 -5.38 -10.87 19.37
C PHE A 548 -6.61 -11.77 19.56
N SER A 549 -7.12 -12.34 18.48
CA SER A 549 -8.34 -13.17 18.50
C SER A 549 -8.16 -14.45 19.31
N LYS A 550 -7.04 -15.15 19.11
CA LYS A 550 -6.75 -16.40 19.83
C LYS A 550 -6.36 -16.15 21.29
N TYR A 551 -5.92 -14.94 21.65
CA TYR A 551 -5.72 -14.57 23.04
C TYR A 551 -7.04 -14.27 23.78
N PHE A 552 -7.96 -13.54 23.14
CA PHE A 552 -9.26 -13.26 23.72
C PHE A 552 -10.34 -14.25 23.24
N TYR A 553 -9.99 -15.54 23.20
CA TYR A 553 -10.83 -16.61 22.63
C TYR A 553 -12.15 -16.83 23.40
N ASP A 554 -12.23 -16.40 24.66
CA ASP A 554 -13.45 -16.43 25.48
C ASP A 554 -14.54 -15.52 24.89
N LYS A 555 -14.13 -14.47 24.17
CA LYS A 555 -15.02 -13.53 23.48
C LYS A 555 -15.21 -13.99 22.05
N LYS A 556 -16.14 -14.93 21.88
CA LYS A 556 -16.40 -15.62 20.60
C LYS A 556 -16.50 -14.68 19.40
N ILE A 557 -17.08 -13.48 19.56
CA ILE A 557 -17.21 -12.51 18.47
C ILE A 557 -15.85 -12.08 17.88
N LEU A 558 -14.79 -12.08 18.69
CA LEU A 558 -13.44 -11.73 18.24
C LEU A 558 -12.86 -12.80 17.29
N ASN A 559 -13.44 -14.00 17.22
CA ASN A 559 -13.04 -14.99 16.22
C ASN A 559 -13.31 -14.50 14.78
N ASN A 560 -14.17 -13.50 14.57
CA ASN A 560 -14.36 -12.88 13.25
C ASN A 560 -13.05 -12.30 12.69
N TYR A 561 -12.18 -11.74 13.55
CA TYR A 561 -10.87 -11.26 13.13
C TYR A 561 -9.93 -12.41 12.74
N TYR A 562 -10.00 -13.53 13.46
CA TYR A 562 -9.27 -14.75 13.08
C TYR A 562 -9.74 -15.25 11.71
N ASP A 563 -11.05 -15.41 11.52
CA ASP A 563 -11.63 -15.90 10.26
C ASP A 563 -11.27 -14.97 9.08
N LEU A 564 -11.30 -13.66 9.28
CA LEU A 564 -10.85 -12.67 8.30
C LEU A 564 -9.37 -12.87 7.96
N ALA A 565 -8.51 -12.92 8.98
CA ALA A 565 -7.07 -13.04 8.82
C ALA A 565 -6.64 -14.33 8.12
N VAL A 566 -7.19 -15.48 8.50
CA VAL A 566 -6.80 -16.77 7.87
C VAL A 566 -7.27 -16.87 6.42
N ASN A 567 -8.43 -16.28 6.09
CA ASN A 567 -8.90 -16.21 4.71
C ASN A 567 -8.03 -15.27 3.86
N ARG A 568 -7.62 -14.12 4.42
CA ARG A 568 -6.67 -13.20 3.79
C ARG A 568 -5.30 -13.87 3.57
N LEU A 569 -4.80 -14.64 4.52
CA LEU A 569 -3.57 -15.42 4.36
C LEU A 569 -3.69 -16.50 3.27
N ASP A 570 -4.80 -17.26 3.22
CA ASP A 570 -5.04 -18.26 2.14
C ASP A 570 -5.04 -17.58 0.76
N ALA A 571 -5.70 -16.42 0.64
CA ALA A 571 -5.71 -15.62 -0.58
C ALA A 571 -4.31 -15.09 -0.94
N TYR A 572 -3.57 -14.54 0.03
CA TYR A 572 -2.20 -14.06 -0.14
C TYR A 572 -1.28 -15.16 -0.67
N PHE A 573 -1.20 -16.31 0.00
CA PHE A 573 -0.39 -17.43 -0.49
C PHE A 573 -0.90 -18.01 -1.81
N GLY A 574 -2.21 -17.97 -2.05
CA GLY A 574 -2.81 -18.33 -3.33
C GLY A 574 -2.36 -17.44 -4.49
N SER A 575 -2.07 -16.16 -4.23
CA SER A 575 -1.58 -15.22 -5.25
C SER A 575 -0.09 -15.37 -5.58
N LEU A 576 0.69 -15.97 -4.67
CA LEU A 576 2.15 -16.08 -4.80
C LEU A 576 2.61 -17.39 -5.47
N ILE A 577 1.72 -18.36 -5.62
CA ILE A 577 2.08 -19.73 -6.02
C ILE A 577 1.23 -20.13 -7.22
N SER A 578 1.88 -20.58 -8.29
CA SER A 578 1.22 -21.12 -9.48
C SER A 578 0.44 -22.40 -9.20
N GLU A 579 -0.46 -22.79 -10.11
CA GLU A 579 -1.22 -24.04 -9.99
C GLU A 579 -0.29 -25.28 -9.98
N ASP A 580 0.83 -25.23 -10.70
CA ASP A 580 1.89 -26.25 -10.71
C ASP A 580 2.84 -26.19 -9.49
N GLY A 581 2.54 -25.34 -8.49
CA GLY A 581 3.19 -25.36 -7.17
C GLY A 581 4.48 -24.56 -7.07
N VAL A 582 4.73 -23.58 -7.92
CA VAL A 582 5.96 -22.78 -7.89
C VAL A 582 5.68 -21.37 -7.40
N HIS A 583 6.50 -20.91 -6.45
CA HIS A 583 6.53 -19.51 -6.07
C HIS A 583 6.88 -18.59 -7.26
N LEU A 584 6.09 -17.54 -7.46
CA LEU A 584 6.09 -16.72 -8.67
C LEU A 584 7.17 -15.60 -8.69
N GLU A 585 7.95 -15.39 -7.63
CA GLU A 585 9.06 -14.41 -7.58
C GLU A 585 10.40 -14.93 -8.12
N HIS A 586 10.34 -15.96 -8.97
CA HIS A 586 11.45 -16.43 -9.81
C HIS A 586 12.70 -17.02 -9.11
N SER A 587 12.76 -17.00 -7.79
CA SER A 587 13.94 -17.40 -7.03
C SER A 587 13.73 -18.70 -6.24
N PRO A 588 14.53 -19.77 -6.49
CA PRO A 588 14.54 -20.99 -5.69
C PRO A 588 14.74 -20.77 -4.19
N SER A 589 15.59 -19.81 -3.80
CA SER A 589 15.80 -19.50 -2.37
C SER A 589 14.54 -18.92 -1.72
N TYR A 590 13.80 -18.08 -2.45
CA TYR A 590 12.52 -17.53 -1.98
C TYR A 590 11.38 -18.57 -2.03
N HIS A 591 11.39 -19.48 -3.01
CA HIS A 591 10.48 -20.63 -3.03
C HIS A 591 10.60 -21.46 -1.75
N GLN A 592 11.82 -21.76 -1.29
CA GLN A 592 12.04 -22.43 -0.01
C GLN A 592 11.54 -21.61 1.18
N THR A 593 11.71 -20.29 1.14
CA THR A 593 11.26 -19.38 2.21
C THR A 593 9.74 -19.39 2.35
N ILE A 594 9.00 -19.25 1.25
CA ILE A 594 7.53 -19.30 1.23
C ILE A 594 7.01 -20.70 1.62
N GLY A 595 7.67 -21.76 1.16
CA GLY A 595 7.35 -23.12 1.63
C GLY A 595 7.50 -23.23 3.16
N GLY A 596 8.53 -22.62 3.73
CA GLY A 596 8.72 -22.53 5.18
C GLY A 596 7.57 -21.83 5.89
N SER A 597 7.14 -20.67 5.37
CA SER A 597 5.99 -19.92 5.89
C SER A 597 4.68 -20.72 5.82
N LEU A 598 4.41 -21.41 4.71
CA LEU A 598 3.20 -22.24 4.57
C LEU A 598 3.18 -23.38 5.59
N ARG A 599 4.30 -24.10 5.76
CA ARG A 599 4.41 -25.15 6.76
C ARG A 599 4.20 -24.59 8.16
N ALA A 600 4.80 -23.44 8.44
CA ALA A 600 4.69 -22.74 9.69
C ALA A 600 3.23 -22.38 10.04
N TYR A 601 2.54 -21.66 9.15
CA TYR A 601 1.13 -21.32 9.37
C TYR A 601 0.26 -22.58 9.44
N GLY A 602 0.52 -23.62 8.65
CA GLY A 602 -0.17 -24.91 8.79
C GLY A 602 -0.03 -25.50 10.21
N ASP A 603 1.18 -25.49 10.78
CA ASP A 603 1.43 -25.97 12.15
C ASP A 603 0.73 -25.11 13.21
N ILE A 604 0.69 -23.78 13.03
CA ILE A 604 -0.01 -22.84 13.91
C ILE A 604 -1.52 -23.10 13.88
N LEU A 605 -2.12 -23.16 12.69
CA LEU A 605 -3.56 -23.36 12.49
C LEU A 605 -4.00 -24.71 13.04
N ASN A 606 -3.20 -25.77 12.81
CA ASN A 606 -3.44 -27.08 13.39
C ASN A 606 -3.38 -27.04 14.93
N ALA A 607 -2.46 -26.26 15.51
CA ALA A 607 -2.37 -26.07 16.95
C ALA A 607 -3.50 -25.19 17.54
N PHE A 608 -4.26 -24.50 16.70
CA PHE A 608 -5.51 -23.79 17.05
C PHE A 608 -6.77 -24.60 16.73
N ASP A 609 -6.61 -25.90 16.43
CA ASP A 609 -7.68 -26.83 16.05
C ASP A 609 -8.42 -26.46 14.74
N ASP A 610 -7.83 -25.61 13.89
CA ASP A 610 -8.33 -25.28 12.56
C ASP A 610 -7.74 -26.23 11.50
N ILE A 611 -8.19 -27.48 11.59
CA ILE A 611 -7.66 -28.59 10.78
C ILE A 611 -7.94 -28.38 9.28
N GLU A 612 -9.06 -27.76 8.92
CA GLU A 612 -9.41 -27.51 7.52
C GLU A 612 -8.44 -26.52 6.89
N MET A 613 -8.23 -25.35 7.51
CA MET A 613 -7.31 -24.35 6.98
C MET A 613 -5.86 -24.84 7.04
N ALA A 614 -5.45 -25.52 8.11
CA ALA A 614 -4.13 -26.12 8.21
C ALA A 614 -3.83 -27.07 7.03
N ASN A 615 -4.79 -27.93 6.67
CA ASN A 615 -4.65 -28.84 5.55
C ASN A 615 -4.52 -28.12 4.19
N LYS A 616 -5.18 -26.97 4.00
CA LYS A 616 -4.96 -26.15 2.79
C LYS A 616 -3.50 -25.68 2.70
N PHE A 617 -2.94 -25.19 3.80
CA PHE A 617 -1.57 -24.69 3.86
C PHE A 617 -0.56 -25.83 3.67
N TYR A 618 -0.77 -26.97 4.33
CA TYR A 618 0.03 -28.17 4.10
C TYR A 618 -0.06 -28.68 2.66
N SER A 619 -1.24 -28.61 2.04
CA SER A 619 -1.41 -29.00 0.64
C SER A 619 -0.61 -28.08 -0.30
N LYS A 620 -0.65 -26.75 -0.10
CA LYS A 620 0.16 -25.82 -0.88
C LYS A 620 1.65 -26.12 -0.69
N TYR A 621 2.09 -26.29 0.55
CA TYR A 621 3.46 -26.65 0.88
C TYR A 621 3.91 -27.95 0.19
N ASN A 622 3.11 -29.01 0.25
CA ASN A 622 3.45 -30.29 -0.35
C ASN A 622 3.49 -30.20 -1.89
N ASN A 623 2.60 -29.42 -2.51
CA ASN A 623 2.60 -29.22 -3.97
C ASN A 623 3.88 -28.52 -4.46
N MET A 624 4.53 -27.73 -3.60
CA MET A 624 5.81 -27.07 -3.90
C MET A 624 7.01 -28.03 -3.99
N ALA A 625 6.89 -29.23 -3.41
CA ALA A 625 8.02 -30.18 -3.30
C ALA A 625 8.56 -30.62 -4.67
N LYS A 626 7.70 -30.74 -5.69
CA LYS A 626 8.13 -31.20 -7.03
C LYS A 626 9.13 -30.23 -7.65
N TYR A 627 8.84 -28.93 -7.66
CA TYR A 627 9.79 -27.93 -8.14
C TYR A 627 11.06 -27.91 -7.30
N ALA A 628 10.91 -27.87 -5.96
CA ALA A 628 12.05 -27.87 -5.04
C ALA A 628 12.98 -29.07 -5.23
N THR A 629 12.43 -30.24 -5.59
CA THR A 629 13.19 -31.46 -5.89
C THR A 629 13.98 -31.32 -7.19
N HIS A 630 13.31 -30.91 -8.27
CA HIS A 630 13.89 -30.91 -9.62
C HIS A 630 14.86 -29.74 -9.84
N VAL A 631 14.64 -28.59 -9.21
CA VAL A 631 15.47 -27.39 -9.39
C VAL A 631 16.85 -27.49 -8.73
N ILE A 632 17.04 -28.36 -7.74
CA ILE A 632 18.37 -28.59 -7.15
C ILE A 632 19.30 -29.17 -8.22
N LYS A 633 20.41 -28.49 -8.49
CA LYS A 633 21.43 -28.97 -9.42
C LYS A 633 22.06 -30.28 -8.92
N PRO A 634 22.67 -31.10 -9.80
CA PRO A 634 23.31 -32.35 -9.37
C PRO A 634 24.31 -32.20 -8.22
N ASP A 635 25.09 -31.11 -8.18
CA ASP A 635 26.04 -30.79 -7.10
C ASP A 635 25.39 -30.42 -5.74
N GLY A 636 24.05 -30.35 -5.67
CA GLY A 636 23.28 -30.12 -4.45
C GLY A 636 23.09 -28.65 -4.08
N ILE A 637 23.36 -27.72 -5.01
CA ILE A 637 23.11 -26.29 -4.82
C ILE A 637 22.00 -25.79 -5.74
N TRP A 638 21.51 -24.58 -5.47
CA TRP A 638 20.55 -23.93 -6.34
C TRP A 638 21.21 -23.42 -7.64
N PRO A 639 20.47 -23.34 -8.76
CA PRO A 639 20.84 -22.44 -9.84
C PRO A 639 20.73 -20.99 -9.36
N LEU A 640 21.69 -20.15 -9.75
CA LEU A 640 21.78 -18.72 -9.43
C LEU A 640 20.86 -17.87 -10.32
N ILE A 641 19.58 -18.20 -10.35
CA ILE A 641 18.56 -17.42 -11.08
C ILE A 641 17.93 -16.39 -10.16
N ALA A 642 17.53 -15.25 -10.74
CA ALA A 642 16.91 -14.15 -9.99
C ALA A 642 17.72 -13.83 -8.71
N ASP A 643 17.05 -13.51 -7.61
CA ASP A 643 17.72 -13.28 -6.32
C ASP A 643 17.99 -14.58 -5.54
N THR A 644 18.55 -15.61 -6.18
CA THR A 644 19.19 -16.75 -5.51
C THR A 644 20.69 -16.54 -5.43
N TYR A 645 21.19 -16.24 -4.24
CA TYR A 645 22.60 -15.96 -4.03
C TYR A 645 23.43 -17.23 -3.90
N ALA A 646 24.71 -17.15 -4.28
CA ALA A 646 25.65 -18.27 -4.13
C ALA A 646 25.87 -18.73 -2.68
N LYS A 647 25.50 -17.91 -1.68
CA LYS A 647 25.50 -18.29 -0.25
C LYS A 647 24.29 -19.14 0.16
N ASP A 648 23.17 -19.03 -0.58
CA ASP A 648 21.92 -19.70 -0.25
C ASP A 648 22.02 -21.19 -0.56
N ARG A 649 21.44 -22.03 0.30
CA ARG A 649 21.52 -23.48 0.17
C ARG A 649 20.15 -24.15 0.34
N PRO A 650 19.88 -25.22 -0.42
CA PRO A 650 18.79 -26.14 -0.11
C PRO A 650 18.92 -26.68 1.31
N ARG A 651 17.80 -26.83 2.02
CA ARG A 651 17.77 -27.28 3.42
C ARG A 651 17.04 -28.61 3.52
N SER A 652 17.70 -29.64 4.06
CA SER A 652 17.09 -30.94 4.33
C SER A 652 15.99 -30.91 5.39
N THR A 653 15.92 -29.83 6.19
CA THR A 653 14.84 -29.60 7.14
C THR A 653 13.50 -29.25 6.46
N MET A 654 13.51 -28.98 5.16
CA MET A 654 12.32 -28.73 4.34
C MET A 654 11.82 -30.05 3.74
N TRP A 655 10.53 -30.12 3.41
CA TRP A 655 9.81 -31.28 2.88
C TRP A 655 10.33 -32.63 3.42
N GLN A 656 10.40 -32.76 4.75
CA GLN A 656 10.98 -33.93 5.42
C GLN A 656 10.24 -35.24 5.10
N ASP A 657 8.94 -35.12 4.82
CA ASP A 657 8.06 -36.24 4.49
C ASP A 657 8.09 -36.60 2.99
N ASP A 658 8.76 -35.78 2.14
CA ASP A 658 8.89 -36.03 0.70
C ASP A 658 10.21 -36.75 0.41
N ALA A 659 10.13 -38.04 0.08
CA ALA A 659 11.31 -38.87 -0.13
C ALA A 659 12.16 -38.42 -1.34
N TYR A 660 11.55 -37.81 -2.36
CA TYR A 660 12.24 -37.36 -3.57
C TYR A 660 13.02 -36.08 -3.31
N TYR A 661 12.43 -35.12 -2.60
CA TYR A 661 13.14 -33.94 -2.14
C TYR A 661 14.31 -34.32 -1.24
N GLN A 662 14.11 -35.24 -0.28
CA GLN A 662 15.17 -35.71 0.61
C GLN A 662 16.33 -36.36 -0.17
N TYR A 663 16.05 -37.10 -1.23
CA TYR A 663 17.08 -37.64 -2.11
C TYR A 663 17.86 -36.56 -2.83
N SER A 664 17.16 -35.60 -3.45
CA SER A 664 17.79 -34.50 -4.19
C SER A 664 18.66 -33.62 -3.28
N VAL A 665 18.12 -33.17 -2.15
CA VAL A 665 18.80 -32.24 -1.22
C VAL A 665 20.00 -32.87 -0.51
N THR A 666 19.99 -34.19 -0.31
CA THR A 666 21.09 -34.93 0.34
C THR A 666 22.03 -35.63 -0.64
N LYS A 667 21.83 -35.43 -1.96
CA LYS A 667 22.62 -36.10 -3.01
C LYS A 667 22.61 -37.63 -2.88
N GLY A 668 21.45 -38.18 -2.52
CA GLY A 668 21.21 -39.61 -2.39
C GLY A 668 21.61 -40.25 -1.06
N GLU A 669 22.02 -39.47 -0.04
CA GLU A 669 22.32 -40.02 1.30
C GLU A 669 21.06 -40.43 2.07
N SER A 670 19.91 -39.82 1.77
CA SER A 670 18.60 -40.09 2.39
C SER A 670 17.49 -40.02 1.34
N GLY A 671 16.28 -40.48 1.66
CA GLY A 671 15.13 -40.44 0.75
C GLY A 671 15.12 -41.53 -0.30
N GLU A 672 14.30 -41.33 -1.33
CA GLU A 672 14.12 -42.25 -2.45
C GLU A 672 14.50 -41.57 -3.76
N MET A 673 15.20 -42.30 -4.64
CA MET A 673 15.61 -41.76 -5.93
C MET A 673 14.36 -41.43 -6.77
N PRO A 674 14.21 -40.18 -7.28
CA PRO A 674 13.09 -39.84 -8.14
C PRO A 674 13.14 -40.65 -9.43
N THR A 675 11.97 -41.04 -9.94
CA THR A 675 11.85 -41.77 -11.21
C THR A 675 11.80 -40.83 -12.41
N GLU A 676 11.20 -39.66 -12.25
CA GLU A 676 11.11 -38.64 -13.30
C GLU A 676 12.45 -37.91 -13.42
N THR A 677 13.03 -37.91 -14.62
CA THR A 677 14.26 -37.17 -14.92
C THR A 677 13.98 -35.81 -15.57
N ASN A 678 12.73 -35.55 -15.99
CA ASN A 678 12.33 -34.32 -16.66
C ASN A 678 11.11 -33.73 -15.96
N ALA A 679 11.08 -32.42 -15.75
CA ALA A 679 9.94 -31.71 -15.18
C ALA A 679 9.71 -30.38 -15.91
N VAL A 680 8.45 -30.03 -16.15
CA VAL A 680 8.03 -28.75 -16.72
C VAL A 680 6.94 -28.16 -15.84
N PHE A 681 7.07 -26.87 -15.57
CA PHE A 681 6.17 -26.05 -14.77
C PHE A 681 5.64 -24.94 -15.69
N PRO A 682 4.58 -25.20 -16.48
CA PRO A 682 4.10 -24.29 -17.52
C PRO A 682 3.59 -22.97 -16.96
N ASP A 683 2.93 -22.98 -15.80
CA ASP A 683 2.36 -21.78 -15.19
C ASP A 683 3.45 -20.90 -14.59
N ALA A 684 4.49 -21.53 -14.04
CA ALA A 684 5.65 -20.85 -13.49
C ALA A 684 6.67 -20.43 -14.55
N GLY A 685 6.66 -21.07 -15.72
CA GLY A 685 7.59 -20.79 -16.82
C GLY A 685 8.95 -21.50 -16.67
N TYR A 686 9.02 -22.73 -16.16
CA TYR A 686 10.29 -23.47 -16.02
C TYR A 686 10.27 -24.83 -16.70
N ALA A 687 11.39 -25.22 -17.32
CA ALA A 687 11.63 -26.56 -17.79
C ALA A 687 13.00 -27.06 -17.31
N ILE A 688 13.03 -28.28 -16.78
CA ILE A 688 14.19 -28.89 -16.16
C ILE A 688 14.36 -30.29 -16.72
N PHE A 689 15.47 -30.51 -17.43
CA PHE A 689 15.80 -31.82 -18.01
C PHE A 689 17.09 -32.33 -17.40
N ARG A 690 17.01 -33.51 -16.77
CA ARG A 690 18.15 -34.19 -16.15
C ARG A 690 18.37 -35.51 -16.88
N GLU A 691 19.62 -35.93 -16.97
CA GLU A 691 19.92 -37.25 -17.52
C GLU A 691 19.64 -38.38 -16.53
N GLN A 692 20.11 -38.24 -15.29
CA GLN A 692 19.99 -39.25 -14.24
C GLN A 692 20.12 -38.64 -12.84
N TRP A 693 19.70 -39.38 -11.83
CA TRP A 693 19.79 -39.00 -10.41
C TRP A 693 20.96 -39.67 -9.65
N GLU A 694 21.43 -40.84 -10.11
CA GLU A 694 22.31 -41.74 -9.33
C GLU A 694 23.69 -41.16 -8.98
N ASN A 695 24.29 -40.38 -9.88
CA ASN A 695 25.62 -39.82 -9.67
C ASN A 695 25.64 -38.32 -10.00
N PRO A 696 25.82 -37.44 -9.01
CA PRO A 696 25.78 -36.00 -9.20
C PRO A 696 26.94 -35.45 -10.06
N ASN A 697 27.99 -36.25 -10.26
CA ASN A 697 29.16 -35.90 -11.07
C ASN A 697 29.08 -36.48 -12.50
N LYS A 698 27.93 -37.02 -12.93
CA LYS A 698 27.77 -37.61 -14.25
C LYS A 698 26.47 -37.20 -14.93
N GLY A 699 26.57 -36.90 -16.21
CA GLY A 699 25.44 -36.59 -17.08
C GLY A 699 25.03 -35.14 -17.01
N ALA A 700 24.05 -34.78 -17.85
CA ALA A 700 23.61 -33.41 -18.02
C ALA A 700 22.45 -33.01 -17.09
N TYR A 701 22.42 -31.73 -16.76
CA TYR A 701 21.30 -31.01 -16.18
C TYR A 701 21.08 -29.71 -16.96
N VAL A 702 19.86 -29.50 -17.42
CA VAL A 702 19.44 -28.37 -18.25
C VAL A 702 18.31 -27.66 -17.53
N PHE A 703 18.46 -26.35 -17.33
CA PHE A 703 17.43 -25.50 -16.74
C PHE A 703 17.09 -24.38 -17.72
N PHE A 704 15.82 -24.26 -18.07
CA PHE A 704 15.30 -23.27 -19.00
C PHE A 704 14.20 -22.46 -18.31
N THR A 705 14.25 -21.13 -18.44
CA THR A 705 13.24 -20.22 -17.89
C THR A 705 12.56 -19.39 -18.97
N ALA A 706 11.24 -19.29 -18.90
CA ALA A 706 10.39 -18.40 -19.66
C ALA A 706 9.36 -17.77 -18.69
N ALA A 707 9.87 -17.07 -17.66
CA ALA A 707 9.06 -16.60 -16.54
C ALA A 707 9.15 -15.06 -16.34
N TYR A 708 8.00 -14.39 -16.27
CA TYR A 708 7.88 -13.01 -15.79
C TYR A 708 6.50 -12.75 -15.18
N HIS A 709 6.38 -12.88 -13.86
CA HIS A 709 5.08 -12.86 -13.15
C HIS A 709 4.89 -11.64 -12.25
N THR A 710 6.01 -11.04 -11.84
CA THR A 710 6.05 -9.94 -10.88
C THR A 710 7.36 -9.18 -11.03
N ASN A 711 7.41 -7.97 -10.47
CA ASN A 711 8.58 -7.09 -10.51
C ASN A 711 9.62 -7.40 -9.41
N TYR A 712 9.22 -8.14 -8.37
CA TYR A 712 10.06 -8.49 -7.24
C TYR A 712 11.03 -9.59 -7.63
N HIS A 713 12.30 -9.44 -7.20
CA HIS A 713 13.41 -10.38 -7.44
C HIS A 713 13.73 -10.73 -8.91
N LYS A 714 12.97 -10.19 -9.87
CA LYS A 714 13.12 -10.43 -11.30
C LYS A 714 14.38 -9.78 -11.86
N HIS A 715 15.11 -10.56 -12.64
CA HIS A 715 16.18 -10.15 -13.55
C HIS A 715 15.68 -10.13 -15.00
N SER A 716 16.47 -9.64 -15.95
CA SER A 716 16.08 -9.60 -17.38
C SER A 716 16.53 -10.86 -18.12
N ASP A 717 16.27 -12.01 -17.52
CA ASP A 717 16.73 -13.37 -17.86
C ASP A 717 15.71 -14.17 -18.70
N ASP A 718 14.78 -13.49 -19.36
CA ASP A 718 13.71 -14.08 -20.15
C ASP A 718 14.27 -15.02 -21.23
N LEU A 719 13.78 -16.27 -21.29
CA LEU A 719 14.26 -17.35 -22.18
C LEU A 719 15.70 -17.82 -21.92
N SER A 720 16.28 -17.52 -20.74
CA SER A 720 17.64 -17.96 -20.40
C SER A 720 17.75 -19.47 -20.20
N LEU A 721 18.97 -20.00 -20.41
CA LEU A 721 19.30 -21.42 -20.37
C LEU A 721 20.59 -21.66 -19.59
N TRP A 722 20.56 -22.64 -18.70
CA TRP A 722 21.70 -23.14 -17.94
C TRP A 722 22.01 -24.58 -18.36
N ILE A 723 23.30 -24.90 -18.51
CA ILE A 723 23.77 -26.28 -18.78
C ILE A 723 24.87 -26.67 -17.81
N TYR A 724 24.62 -27.72 -17.02
CA TYR A 724 25.58 -28.41 -16.16
C TYR A 724 25.86 -29.80 -16.73
N HIS A 725 27.11 -30.25 -16.70
CA HIS A 725 27.49 -31.57 -17.22
C HIS A 725 28.75 -32.11 -16.51
N ASP A 726 28.70 -33.38 -16.10
CA ASP A 726 29.85 -34.12 -15.53
C ASP A 726 30.59 -33.41 -14.39
N GLY A 727 29.83 -32.86 -13.42
CA GLY A 727 30.40 -32.28 -12.20
C GLY A 727 30.64 -30.76 -12.23
N GLU A 728 30.31 -30.08 -13.34
CA GLU A 728 30.57 -28.65 -13.48
C GLU A 728 29.52 -27.91 -14.31
N ASP A 729 29.30 -26.64 -13.99
CA ASP A 729 28.57 -25.72 -14.85
C ASP A 729 29.37 -25.49 -16.15
N ILE A 730 28.67 -25.45 -17.29
CA ILE A 730 29.26 -25.18 -18.62
C ILE A 730 28.74 -23.85 -19.14
N ILE A 731 27.42 -23.74 -19.29
CA ILE A 731 26.70 -22.49 -19.56
C ILE A 731 26.04 -22.08 -18.24
N THR A 732 26.39 -20.91 -17.73
CA THR A 732 26.02 -20.42 -16.39
C THR A 732 25.29 -19.09 -16.46
N GLU A 733 24.70 -18.67 -15.35
CA GLU A 733 24.21 -17.29 -15.16
C GLU A 733 25.26 -16.41 -14.47
N ALA A 734 25.11 -15.09 -14.58
CA ALA A 734 25.87 -14.16 -13.75
C ALA A 734 25.51 -14.31 -12.27
N GLY A 735 24.21 -14.43 -11.97
CA GLY A 735 23.63 -14.43 -10.62
C GLY A 735 23.54 -13.03 -10.00
N PRO A 736 22.99 -12.88 -8.79
CA PRO A 736 22.89 -11.58 -8.13
C PRO A 736 24.23 -11.16 -7.48
N TYR A 737 24.56 -9.87 -7.55
CA TYR A 737 25.74 -9.29 -6.91
C TYR A 737 25.43 -8.65 -5.55
N SER A 738 24.56 -7.65 -5.54
CA SER A 738 24.05 -6.98 -4.34
C SER A 738 22.66 -6.38 -4.61
N TYR A 739 22.02 -5.83 -3.57
CA TYR A 739 20.75 -5.11 -3.70
C TYR A 739 20.92 -3.61 -4.07
N THR A 740 22.15 -3.12 -4.21
CA THR A 740 22.41 -1.72 -4.52
C THR A 740 22.28 -1.48 -6.03
N LEU A 741 21.06 -1.19 -6.51
CA LEU A 741 20.77 -1.02 -7.94
C LEU A 741 21.48 0.17 -8.62
N SER A 742 22.08 1.07 -7.84
CA SER A 742 22.93 2.16 -8.36
C SER A 742 24.36 1.71 -8.68
N ASP A 743 24.78 0.53 -8.21
CA ASP A 743 26.09 -0.04 -8.52
C ASP A 743 26.10 -0.61 -9.95
N PRO A 744 27.03 -0.19 -10.83
CA PRO A 744 27.15 -0.72 -12.18
C PRO A 744 27.31 -2.25 -12.28
N VAL A 745 27.93 -2.90 -11.28
CA VAL A 745 28.08 -4.37 -11.27
C VAL A 745 26.72 -5.03 -11.01
N THR A 746 25.95 -4.49 -10.06
CA THR A 746 24.55 -4.89 -9.84
C THR A 746 23.69 -4.62 -11.07
N GLN A 747 23.84 -3.48 -11.74
CA GLN A 747 23.07 -3.19 -12.96
C GLN A 747 23.32 -4.23 -14.06
N TYR A 748 24.58 -4.64 -14.27
CA TYR A 748 24.91 -5.73 -15.17
C TYR A 748 24.21 -7.03 -14.76
N ALA A 749 24.32 -7.42 -13.49
CA ALA A 749 23.79 -8.66 -12.95
C ALA A 749 22.27 -8.84 -13.17
N TYR A 750 21.50 -7.75 -13.16
CA TYR A 750 20.04 -7.77 -13.33
C TYR A 750 19.59 -7.50 -14.79
N SER A 751 20.52 -7.15 -15.69
CA SER A 751 20.24 -6.79 -17.08
C SER A 751 20.37 -7.99 -18.01
N SER A 752 19.79 -7.93 -19.21
CA SER A 752 19.87 -9.01 -20.20
C SER A 752 21.31 -9.36 -20.59
N PHE A 753 22.26 -8.43 -20.41
CA PHE A 753 23.68 -8.64 -20.67
C PHE A 753 24.34 -9.64 -19.71
N GLY A 754 23.73 -9.94 -18.55
CA GLY A 754 24.20 -10.94 -17.59
C GLY A 754 23.63 -12.35 -17.78
N HIS A 755 22.81 -12.55 -18.83
CA HIS A 755 22.00 -13.77 -19.00
C HIS A 755 22.14 -14.38 -20.39
N ASN A 756 21.76 -15.65 -20.51
CA ASN A 756 21.85 -16.42 -21.76
C ASN A 756 20.65 -16.17 -22.68
N THR A 757 20.42 -14.91 -23.05
CA THR A 757 19.21 -14.44 -23.76
C THR A 757 19.53 -13.62 -25.01
N LEU A 758 18.49 -13.06 -25.65
CA LEU A 758 18.54 -12.18 -26.81
C LEU A 758 18.78 -10.71 -26.39
N ILE A 759 19.66 -10.05 -27.12
CA ILE A 759 19.84 -8.60 -27.17
C ILE A 759 19.41 -8.10 -28.56
N VAL A 760 18.70 -6.98 -28.62
CA VAL A 760 18.18 -6.39 -29.87
C VAL A 760 18.79 -4.99 -30.02
N ASP A 761 19.47 -4.74 -31.15
CA ASP A 761 20.08 -3.44 -31.46
C ASP A 761 21.02 -2.89 -30.37
N ASN A 762 21.75 -3.80 -29.72
CA ASN A 762 22.65 -3.51 -28.58
C ASN A 762 21.92 -3.04 -27.30
N GLU A 763 20.61 -3.22 -27.22
CA GLU A 763 19.79 -2.91 -26.05
C GLU A 763 19.19 -4.19 -25.46
N GLY A 764 19.26 -4.30 -24.12
CA GLY A 764 18.61 -5.37 -23.36
C GLY A 764 17.17 -4.99 -22.98
N LEU A 765 16.45 -5.94 -22.38
CA LEU A 765 15.14 -5.63 -21.80
C LEU A 765 15.29 -4.72 -20.58
N PRO A 766 14.31 -3.83 -20.31
CA PRO A 766 14.21 -3.22 -18.99
C PRO A 766 14.00 -4.32 -17.95
N ARG A 767 14.56 -4.15 -16.74
CA ARG A 767 14.39 -5.14 -15.66
C ARG A 767 12.92 -5.42 -15.37
N VAL A 768 12.10 -4.36 -15.34
CA VAL A 768 10.66 -4.42 -15.08
C VAL A 768 9.92 -3.43 -15.97
N ASP A 769 8.80 -3.86 -16.54
CA ASP A 769 7.92 -3.05 -17.39
C ASP A 769 6.42 -3.40 -17.22
N GLY A 770 6.09 -4.38 -16.38
CA GLY A 770 4.72 -4.82 -16.10
C GLY A 770 4.09 -5.69 -17.20
N LYS A 771 4.84 -6.07 -18.25
CA LYS A 771 4.37 -6.93 -19.34
C LYS A 771 4.40 -8.42 -18.95
N TYR A 772 3.77 -8.79 -17.84
CA TYR A 772 3.86 -10.14 -17.26
C TYR A 772 3.43 -11.25 -18.24
N ASP A 773 2.38 -11.02 -19.02
CA ASP A 773 1.88 -12.01 -20.00
C ASP A 773 2.73 -12.10 -21.29
N SER A 774 3.81 -11.32 -21.40
CA SER A 774 4.65 -11.27 -22.61
C SER A 774 5.79 -12.28 -22.61
N THR A 775 6.05 -12.96 -21.50
CA THR A 775 7.04 -14.05 -21.41
C THR A 775 6.40 -15.28 -20.78
N TYR A 776 6.35 -16.40 -21.52
CA TYR A 776 5.66 -17.62 -21.08
C TYR A 776 6.17 -18.88 -21.79
N LEU A 777 5.90 -20.05 -21.20
CA LEU A 777 6.05 -21.34 -21.89
C LEU A 777 4.85 -21.58 -22.81
N GLN A 778 5.10 -21.74 -24.10
CA GLN A 778 4.08 -21.99 -25.13
C GLN A 778 3.72 -23.47 -25.26
N ASP A 779 4.72 -24.35 -25.23
CA ASP A 779 4.55 -25.78 -25.45
C ASP A 779 5.67 -26.58 -24.78
N TYR A 780 5.43 -27.86 -24.51
CA TYR A 780 6.43 -28.80 -24.02
C TYR A 780 6.08 -30.25 -24.36
N ASN A 781 7.09 -31.12 -24.42
CA ASN A 781 6.92 -32.53 -24.66
C ASN A 781 7.78 -33.35 -23.69
N LEU A 782 7.11 -34.20 -22.90
CA LEU A 782 7.73 -35.16 -21.97
C LEU A 782 7.36 -36.63 -22.31
N ASN A 783 6.71 -36.87 -23.45
CA ASN A 783 6.23 -38.21 -23.84
C ASN A 783 7.38 -39.17 -24.15
N ASP A 784 8.53 -38.65 -24.59
CA ASP A 784 9.77 -39.40 -24.73
C ASP A 784 10.77 -38.91 -23.68
N GLU A 785 11.07 -39.75 -22.69
CA GLU A 785 11.99 -39.43 -21.60
C GLU A 785 13.41 -39.10 -22.12
N ASN A 786 13.79 -39.64 -23.27
CA ASN A 786 15.11 -39.42 -23.88
C ASN A 786 15.17 -38.18 -24.78
N HIS A 787 14.02 -37.58 -25.12
CA HIS A 787 13.92 -36.41 -25.98
C HIS A 787 12.95 -35.35 -25.42
N PRO A 788 13.10 -34.91 -24.15
CA PRO A 788 12.25 -33.86 -23.61
C PRO A 788 12.49 -32.52 -24.32
N SER A 789 11.45 -31.70 -24.43
CA SER A 789 11.57 -30.35 -24.97
C SER A 789 10.57 -29.36 -24.37
N ALA A 790 10.91 -28.08 -24.43
CA ALA A 790 10.04 -26.96 -24.04
C ALA A 790 10.28 -25.75 -24.94
N THR A 791 9.23 -25.01 -25.24
CA THR A 791 9.24 -23.80 -26.07
C THR A 791 8.77 -22.62 -25.24
N GLY A 792 9.63 -21.61 -25.08
CA GLY A 792 9.29 -20.34 -24.45
C GLY A 792 9.16 -19.23 -25.49
N VAL A 793 8.34 -18.24 -25.18
CA VAL A 793 8.09 -17.05 -26.01
C VAL A 793 8.33 -15.81 -25.17
N ASN A 794 8.94 -14.79 -25.77
CA ASN A 794 9.16 -13.46 -25.22
C ASN A 794 8.76 -12.41 -26.26
N LYS A 795 7.84 -11.52 -25.87
CA LYS A 795 7.29 -10.41 -26.68
C LYS A 795 7.52 -9.04 -26.03
N ARG A 796 8.47 -8.95 -25.10
CA ARG A 796 8.71 -7.72 -24.33
C ARG A 796 9.41 -6.64 -25.15
N TYR A 797 10.28 -7.04 -26.08
CA TYR A 797 10.87 -6.16 -27.08
C TYR A 797 9.77 -5.60 -27.99
N GLU A 798 9.80 -4.29 -28.24
CA GLU A 798 8.84 -3.64 -29.13
C GLU A 798 9.07 -4.12 -30.57
N GLY A 799 8.03 -4.63 -31.23
CA GLY A 799 8.10 -5.08 -32.62
C GLY A 799 8.88 -6.38 -32.87
N VAL A 800 9.43 -7.03 -31.84
CA VAL A 800 10.19 -8.29 -31.97
C VAL A 800 9.55 -9.38 -31.13
N THR A 801 9.26 -10.52 -31.74
CA THR A 801 8.90 -11.75 -31.03
C THR A 801 10.09 -12.71 -31.04
N HIS A 802 10.57 -13.08 -29.85
CA HIS A 802 11.59 -14.09 -29.64
C HIS A 802 10.93 -15.39 -29.16
N THR A 803 11.17 -16.48 -29.87
CA THR A 803 10.74 -17.84 -29.47
C THR A 803 11.95 -18.72 -29.36
N ARG A 804 12.09 -19.45 -28.24
CA ARG A 804 13.17 -20.39 -28.00
C ARG A 804 12.61 -21.78 -27.72
N ASN A 805 12.95 -22.76 -28.53
CA ASN A 805 12.72 -24.17 -28.23
C ASN A 805 14.01 -24.82 -27.73
N VAL A 806 13.96 -25.47 -26.57
CA VAL A 806 15.05 -26.23 -25.98
C VAL A 806 14.67 -27.71 -25.99
N ALA A 807 15.46 -28.55 -26.64
CA ALA A 807 15.26 -30.00 -26.70
C ALA A 807 16.55 -30.73 -26.27
N TYR A 808 16.43 -31.69 -25.34
CA TYR A 808 17.58 -32.49 -24.91
C TYR A 808 17.50 -33.89 -25.52
N ASP A 809 18.44 -34.23 -26.40
CA ASP A 809 18.65 -35.59 -26.91
C ASP A 809 19.64 -36.33 -25.98
N LYS A 810 19.09 -37.11 -25.04
CA LYS A 810 19.88 -37.89 -24.08
C LYS A 810 20.67 -39.01 -24.73
N VAL A 811 20.20 -39.52 -25.88
CA VAL A 811 20.84 -40.63 -26.60
C VAL A 811 22.14 -40.17 -27.26
N HIS A 812 22.09 -39.01 -27.91
CA HIS A 812 23.24 -38.44 -28.61
C HIS A 812 24.02 -37.43 -27.78
N GLN A 813 23.62 -37.21 -26.51
CA GLN A 813 24.28 -36.32 -25.56
C GLN A 813 24.41 -34.91 -26.15
N ALA A 814 23.27 -34.38 -26.61
CA ALA A 814 23.21 -33.10 -27.28
C ALA A 814 21.96 -32.30 -26.89
N ILE A 815 22.12 -31.00 -26.65
CA ILE A 815 21.02 -30.07 -26.44
C ILE A 815 20.88 -29.23 -27.71
N GLN A 816 19.69 -29.24 -28.30
CA GLN A 816 19.34 -28.42 -29.45
C GLN A 816 18.51 -27.23 -28.97
N VAL A 817 18.96 -26.03 -29.29
CA VAL A 817 18.25 -24.78 -29.02
C VAL A 817 17.91 -24.13 -30.34
N ASN A 818 16.63 -23.95 -30.64
CA ASN A 818 16.16 -23.24 -31.82
C ASN A 818 15.60 -21.88 -31.38
N ASP A 819 16.33 -20.82 -31.70
CA ASP A 819 15.93 -19.44 -31.50
C ASP A 819 15.29 -18.89 -32.78
N THR A 820 14.09 -18.37 -32.69
CA THR A 820 13.37 -17.72 -33.78
C THR A 820 13.02 -16.29 -33.37
N MET A 821 13.55 -15.32 -34.12
CA MET A 821 13.25 -13.89 -33.97
C MET A 821 12.42 -13.46 -35.18
N ILE A 822 11.28 -12.82 -34.93
CA ILE A 822 10.35 -12.35 -35.98
C ILE A 822 10.09 -10.86 -35.79
N SER A 823 10.23 -10.08 -36.86
CA SER A 823 9.94 -8.65 -36.90
C SER A 823 9.59 -8.16 -38.31
N ASP A 824 8.81 -7.08 -38.38
CA ASP A 824 8.56 -6.34 -39.63
C ASP A 824 9.75 -5.43 -40.02
N GLU A 825 10.70 -5.19 -39.10
CA GLU A 825 11.87 -4.34 -39.30
C GLU A 825 13.17 -5.16 -39.21
N ASN A 826 14.23 -4.69 -39.88
CA ASN A 826 15.55 -5.31 -39.73
C ASN A 826 16.18 -4.88 -38.40
N HIS A 827 16.65 -5.86 -37.63
CA HIS A 827 17.35 -5.64 -36.38
C HIS A 827 18.70 -6.36 -36.39
N ASN A 828 19.57 -5.89 -35.50
CA ASN A 828 20.78 -6.59 -35.13
C ASN A 828 20.49 -7.44 -33.88
N TYR A 829 20.38 -8.75 -34.08
CA TYR A 829 20.11 -9.70 -33.01
C TYR A 829 21.41 -10.30 -32.47
N LYS A 830 21.52 -10.44 -31.15
CA LYS A 830 22.63 -11.10 -30.48
C LYS A 830 22.15 -12.09 -29.44
N LEU A 831 22.50 -13.36 -29.58
CA LEU A 831 22.30 -14.37 -28.54
C LEU A 831 23.57 -14.49 -27.70
N LEU A 832 23.41 -14.45 -26.38
CA LEU A 832 24.52 -14.54 -25.42
C LEU A 832 24.60 -15.95 -24.82
N TRP A 833 25.82 -16.47 -24.66
CA TRP A 833 26.11 -17.71 -23.94
C TRP A 833 27.29 -17.52 -22.98
N HIS A 834 26.98 -17.34 -21.70
CA HIS A 834 27.93 -17.12 -20.61
C HIS A 834 28.54 -18.45 -20.17
N LEU A 835 29.88 -18.51 -20.17
CA LEU A 835 30.64 -19.71 -19.82
C LEU A 835 31.02 -19.70 -18.35
N ALA A 836 31.04 -20.88 -17.72
CA ALA A 836 31.49 -21.01 -16.34
C ALA A 836 32.99 -20.65 -16.18
N PRO A 837 33.44 -20.27 -14.97
CA PRO A 837 34.82 -19.88 -14.71
C PRO A 837 35.86 -20.90 -15.21
N GLY A 838 36.87 -20.38 -15.93
CA GLY A 838 37.98 -21.16 -16.48
C GLY A 838 37.70 -21.86 -17.80
N ILE A 839 36.46 -21.80 -18.32
CA ILE A 839 36.13 -22.31 -19.66
C ILE A 839 36.47 -21.25 -20.71
N VAL A 840 37.24 -21.64 -21.71
CA VAL A 840 37.70 -20.79 -22.82
C VAL A 840 37.10 -21.28 -24.14
N PRO A 841 36.48 -20.40 -24.94
CA PRO A 841 35.95 -20.75 -26.25
C PRO A 841 37.01 -20.62 -27.34
N GLU A 842 37.11 -21.64 -28.20
CA GLU A 842 37.84 -21.58 -29.47
C GLU A 842 36.83 -21.48 -30.63
N ILE A 843 36.76 -20.31 -31.26
CA ILE A 843 35.76 -20.00 -32.30
C ILE A 843 36.31 -20.27 -33.70
N ASN A 844 35.56 -21.03 -34.48
CA ASN A 844 35.80 -21.27 -35.90
C ASN A 844 34.64 -20.70 -36.75
N ASN A 845 34.81 -19.46 -37.21
CA ASN A 845 33.84 -18.76 -38.06
C ASN A 845 33.67 -19.35 -39.47
N ILE A 846 34.55 -20.26 -39.93
CA ILE A 846 34.38 -20.88 -41.26
C ILE A 846 33.31 -21.98 -41.21
N ASN A 847 33.24 -22.70 -40.09
CA ASN A 847 32.34 -23.83 -39.90
C ASN A 847 31.22 -23.54 -38.89
N ASN A 848 31.12 -22.30 -38.39
CA ASN A 848 30.21 -21.91 -37.30
C ASN A 848 30.28 -22.87 -36.09
N GLU A 849 31.50 -23.24 -35.69
CA GLU A 849 31.76 -24.16 -34.57
C GLU A 849 32.47 -23.40 -33.44
N VAL A 850 32.09 -23.65 -32.20
CA VAL A 850 32.84 -23.22 -31.01
C VAL A 850 33.22 -24.45 -30.18
N THR A 851 34.51 -24.61 -29.88
CA THR A 851 34.99 -25.66 -28.98
C THR A 851 35.27 -25.07 -27.60
N LEU A 852 34.60 -25.59 -26.56
CA LEU A 852 34.79 -25.15 -25.18
C LEU A 852 35.85 -26.02 -24.50
N LYS A 853 36.86 -25.36 -23.91
CA LYS A 853 37.95 -26.05 -23.21
C LYS A 853 38.15 -25.51 -21.81
N LYS A 854 38.53 -26.40 -20.89
CA LYS A 854 39.03 -26.08 -19.54
C LYS A 854 40.27 -26.91 -19.29
N ASP A 855 41.36 -26.27 -18.87
CA ASP A 855 42.65 -26.94 -18.65
C ASP A 855 43.12 -27.81 -19.85
N ASN A 856 42.88 -27.33 -21.08
CA ASN A 856 43.10 -28.03 -22.36
C ASN A 856 42.25 -29.28 -22.63
N VAL A 857 41.31 -29.62 -21.76
CA VAL A 857 40.32 -30.69 -21.99
C VAL A 857 39.12 -30.09 -22.73
N THR A 858 38.70 -30.73 -23.82
CA THR A 858 37.48 -30.33 -24.53
C THR A 858 36.26 -30.84 -23.79
N LEU A 859 35.41 -29.92 -23.33
CA LEU A 859 34.19 -30.23 -22.58
C LEU A 859 32.97 -30.35 -23.50
N MET A 860 32.88 -29.45 -24.48
CA MET A 860 31.71 -29.30 -25.33
C MET A 860 32.08 -28.74 -26.69
N LYS A 861 31.32 -29.13 -27.72
CA LYS A 861 31.33 -28.50 -29.04
C LYS A 861 29.96 -27.90 -29.33
N ILE A 862 29.95 -26.64 -29.74
CA ILE A 862 28.75 -25.92 -30.13
C ILE A 862 28.78 -25.76 -31.64
N ASN A 863 27.73 -26.23 -32.33
CA ASN A 863 27.54 -26.01 -33.76
C ASN A 863 26.36 -25.08 -33.96
N LEU A 864 26.52 -24.07 -34.83
CA LEU A 864 25.47 -23.11 -35.11
C LEU A 864 25.07 -23.15 -36.59
N ASP A 865 23.78 -23.31 -36.84
CA ASP A 865 23.17 -23.20 -38.16
C ASP A 865 22.16 -22.05 -38.15
N SER A 866 22.08 -21.30 -39.26
CA SER A 866 21.12 -20.21 -39.39
C SER A 866 20.72 -20.00 -40.84
N ASP A 867 19.51 -19.51 -41.02
CA ASP A 867 19.00 -19.01 -42.30
C ASP A 867 19.70 -17.74 -42.79
N ASN A 868 20.41 -17.03 -41.92
CA ASN A 868 21.12 -15.80 -42.20
C ASN A 868 22.63 -15.91 -41.85
N PRO A 869 23.51 -15.10 -42.46
CA PRO A 869 24.93 -15.10 -42.13
C PRO A 869 25.19 -14.75 -40.66
N LEU A 870 25.88 -15.62 -39.94
CA LEU A 870 26.23 -15.43 -38.54
C LEU A 870 27.64 -14.86 -38.38
N LYS A 871 27.84 -14.11 -37.30
CA LYS A 871 29.16 -13.72 -36.78
C LYS A 871 29.31 -14.20 -35.35
N LEU A 872 30.38 -14.94 -35.09
CA LEU A 872 30.71 -15.45 -33.75
C LEU A 872 31.87 -14.67 -33.15
N SER A 873 31.70 -14.24 -31.91
CA SER A 873 32.74 -13.61 -31.09
C SER A 873 32.67 -14.04 -29.64
N SER A 874 33.69 -13.70 -28.85
CA SER A 874 33.64 -13.83 -27.40
C SER A 874 34.23 -12.60 -26.73
N VAL A 875 33.63 -12.23 -25.59
CA VAL A 875 34.10 -11.18 -24.69
C VAL A 875 34.54 -11.80 -23.36
N TYR A 876 35.55 -11.23 -22.72
CA TYR A 876 36.06 -11.68 -21.43
C TYR A 876 36.15 -10.51 -20.44
N GLY A 877 35.57 -10.67 -19.24
CA GLY A 877 35.60 -9.63 -18.21
C GLY A 877 35.06 -8.29 -18.71
N ASP A 878 35.85 -7.24 -18.62
CA ASP A 878 35.52 -5.87 -19.06
C ASP A 878 36.12 -5.47 -20.41
N GLN A 879 36.52 -6.43 -21.24
CA GLN A 879 37.12 -6.17 -22.55
C GLN A 879 36.20 -5.42 -23.53
N ASP A 880 34.88 -5.53 -23.34
CA ASP A 880 33.86 -4.78 -24.06
C ASP A 880 33.01 -3.98 -23.07
N GLU A 881 32.85 -2.68 -23.30
CA GLU A 881 32.16 -1.79 -22.36
C GLU A 881 30.66 -2.07 -22.24
N LEU A 882 30.05 -2.56 -23.31
CA LEU A 882 28.62 -2.84 -23.37
C LEU A 882 28.35 -4.23 -22.82
N PHE A 883 28.94 -5.25 -23.44
CA PHE A 883 28.58 -6.64 -23.12
C PHE A 883 29.12 -7.03 -21.76
N LYS A 884 30.39 -6.72 -21.45
CA LYS A 884 31.09 -7.27 -20.27
C LYS A 884 30.88 -8.79 -20.17
N SER A 885 31.41 -9.45 -19.15
CA SER A 885 31.18 -10.88 -18.93
C SER A 885 31.67 -11.28 -17.55
N TRP A 886 30.74 -11.38 -16.59
CA TRP A 886 31.04 -11.70 -15.20
C TRP A 886 30.09 -12.76 -14.63
N THR A 887 30.60 -13.50 -13.63
CA THR A 887 29.78 -14.28 -12.70
C THR A 887 30.19 -13.97 -11.26
N PHE A 888 29.35 -14.34 -10.30
CA PHE A 888 29.55 -14.00 -8.90
C PHE A 888 29.68 -15.23 -8.00
N GLU A 889 30.78 -15.30 -7.26
CA GLU A 889 31.04 -16.34 -6.26
C GLU A 889 30.90 -15.76 -4.85
N TYR A 890 30.61 -16.60 -3.85
CA TYR A 890 30.59 -16.16 -2.46
C TYR A 890 31.84 -16.62 -1.71
N ASP A 891 32.60 -15.67 -1.17
CA ASP A 891 33.72 -15.94 -0.28
C ASP A 891 33.21 -16.09 1.16
N TYR A 892 33.05 -17.34 1.59
CA TYR A 892 32.63 -17.67 2.94
C TYR A 892 33.58 -17.19 4.04
N LYS A 893 34.87 -17.00 3.73
CA LYS A 893 35.86 -16.57 4.72
C LYS A 893 35.75 -15.09 5.01
N ASN A 894 35.52 -14.29 3.98
CA ASN A 894 35.41 -12.82 4.08
C ASN A 894 33.96 -12.33 4.09
N THR A 895 32.99 -13.24 3.95
CA THR A 895 31.54 -12.97 3.95
C THR A 895 31.11 -11.96 2.87
N GLU A 896 31.70 -12.07 1.68
CA GLU A 896 31.46 -11.14 0.57
C GLU A 896 31.21 -11.87 -0.75
N THR A 897 30.48 -11.21 -1.65
CA THR A 897 30.30 -11.66 -3.03
C THR A 897 31.45 -11.13 -3.88
N ILE A 898 32.14 -12.03 -4.58
CA ILE A 898 33.31 -11.74 -5.42
C ILE A 898 32.93 -11.84 -6.89
N LYS A 899 33.29 -10.80 -7.65
CA LYS A 899 33.19 -10.77 -9.11
C LYS A 899 34.28 -11.61 -9.76
N LYS A 900 33.92 -12.45 -10.73
CA LYS A 900 34.84 -13.25 -11.55
C LYS A 900 34.66 -12.93 -13.03
N ASP A 901 35.77 -12.70 -13.72
CA ASP A 901 35.78 -12.55 -15.16
C ASP A 901 35.62 -13.91 -15.84
N VAL A 902 34.65 -14.01 -16.75
CA VAL A 902 34.37 -15.22 -17.53
C VAL A 902 34.25 -14.87 -19.01
N HIS A 903 34.14 -15.88 -19.86
CA HIS A 903 33.88 -15.69 -21.28
C HIS A 903 32.38 -15.71 -21.57
N THR A 904 31.91 -14.82 -22.45
CA THR A 904 30.58 -14.91 -23.05
C THR A 904 30.73 -15.02 -24.56
N ILE A 905 30.05 -16.00 -25.17
CA ILE A 905 29.97 -16.15 -26.63
C ILE A 905 28.81 -15.29 -27.12
N ILE A 906 29.04 -14.56 -28.20
CA ILE A 906 28.04 -13.71 -28.85
C ILE A 906 27.80 -14.28 -30.25
N VAL A 907 26.55 -14.61 -30.53
CA VAL A 907 26.06 -15.04 -31.85
C VAL A 907 25.29 -13.88 -32.44
N GLU A 908 25.87 -13.20 -33.43
CA GLU A 908 25.32 -11.99 -34.04
C GLU A 908 24.74 -12.29 -35.43
N VAL A 909 23.54 -11.75 -35.71
CA VAL A 909 22.87 -11.82 -37.00
C VAL A 909 22.11 -10.51 -37.29
N ASP A 910 22.13 -10.05 -38.54
CA ASP A 910 21.35 -8.90 -38.99
C ASP A 910 20.23 -9.39 -39.91
N SER A 911 18.97 -9.26 -39.47
CA SER A 911 17.80 -9.67 -40.25
C SER A 911 16.51 -9.10 -39.67
N SER A 912 15.41 -9.16 -40.42
CA SER A 912 14.06 -8.97 -39.88
C SER A 912 13.57 -10.23 -39.17
N ASP A 913 13.69 -11.37 -39.87
CA ASP A 913 13.38 -12.70 -39.36
C ASP A 913 14.64 -13.56 -39.37
N SER A 914 14.90 -14.30 -38.30
CA SER A 914 15.97 -15.28 -38.28
C SER A 914 15.63 -16.49 -37.43
N ASN A 915 16.03 -17.65 -37.93
CA ASN A 915 16.10 -18.90 -37.20
C ASN A 915 17.57 -19.28 -36.99
N ILE A 916 17.95 -19.49 -35.72
CA ILE A 916 19.27 -19.93 -35.31
C ILE A 916 19.12 -21.23 -34.53
N GLN A 917 19.70 -22.31 -35.04
CA GLN A 917 19.85 -23.56 -34.32
C GLN A 917 21.25 -23.64 -33.69
N THR A 918 21.29 -23.69 -32.36
CA THR A 918 22.51 -23.93 -31.57
C THR A 918 22.47 -25.36 -31.03
N THR A 919 23.43 -26.19 -31.44
CA THR A 919 23.58 -27.56 -30.93
C THR A 919 24.78 -27.67 -29.98
N PHE A 920 24.50 -27.81 -28.69
CA PHE A 920 25.49 -28.09 -27.65
C PHE A 920 25.73 -29.59 -27.56
N LYS A 921 26.86 -30.07 -28.05
CA LYS A 921 27.23 -31.49 -28.02
C LYS A 921 28.26 -31.75 -26.94
N PHE A 922 27.92 -32.59 -25.98
CA PHE A 922 28.84 -32.99 -24.92
C PHE A 922 29.98 -33.82 -25.49
N ASN A 923 31.19 -33.61 -24.99
CA ASN A 923 32.32 -34.47 -25.24
C ASN A 923 32.50 -35.34 -23.99
N SER A 924 32.11 -36.62 -24.07
CA SER A 924 32.23 -37.54 -22.94
C SER A 924 33.69 -37.57 -22.44
N LYS A 925 33.89 -37.30 -21.14
CA LYS A 925 35.22 -37.37 -20.49
C LYS A 925 35.78 -38.79 -20.50
#